data_AF-A0A5J4VUE5-F1
#
_entry.id   AF-A0A5J4VUE5-F1
#
_cell.length_a   1.000
_cell.length_b   1.000
_cell.length_c   1.000
_cell.angle_alpha   90.00
_cell.angle_beta   90.00
_cell.angle_gamma   90.00
#
_symmetry.space_group_name_H-M   'P 1'
#
loop_
_entity.id
_entity.type
_entity.pdbx_description
1 polymer ?
#
loop_
_entity_poly.entity_id
_entity_poly.type
_entity_poly.pdbx_seq_one_letter_code
_entity_poly.pdbx_strand_id
1 'polypeptide(L)'
;LIGIPSSRCICHTTGDPRAGSVCPVYCVKGSLSPTCVCDTNLPSYPSSQCMKDKICIFNLSQQTKEYCPCLMKGDPRAGYVCPSYCTSKDELTIDCMCELGSSYPQATCERDKVCIVDLIHQSSTICPCLVVDDPRGESVCNQTEQSDPVIPDPTDPIIPDPSDIDPEDKPDEEDMIKQEEDDQKEKQKEQSSTFQMIWISYIAEGILDINNIKGFLVDRHEHPECGEAQDDNKQYIRTTMKINSSLLYTILLVEGNLTLYNLEFNYTLAKNQLTLECICDPDSTSYLFDTCQKDKQCQFDLIHQIASYCPCLPTNDPRAGIICPQYCIKGKVTSECVCDTNMSNYSDEQCQQEKACKYDLIHQTNVTCPCLSTDDPRAGNACPDYCTAIDKPNTDCVCDSGSTSYKPSQCQTDKKCTVNSNQTVSTNSCTCTSSNYPSGCKCPTNSSELIGIPSSRCICHTTGDPRAGSVCPVYCVKGSLSPTCVCDTNLSSYPSSQCMKDKICIFNLSQQTKEYCPCLMKGDPRADNVCPSYCKSKVELTIECMCELDSSYPQATCERDKLCIVDLIHQSTSNCPCLEVDDPRGELICNQTEQSDPDPTDPAIPDPTEKDPETEQEQEEGIKQEESDKDETIKEQKSYNFVWIIIIVVGVLVIVDGSIEFSFGRRKIIY
;
A
#
# COMPACT_ATOMS: atom_id res chain seq x y z
N LEU A 1 -8.30 4.31 -48.12
CA LEU A 1 -8.65 5.58 -47.45
C LEU A 1 -8.37 6.83 -48.29
N ILE A 2 -7.70 6.75 -49.45
CA ILE A 2 -7.51 7.90 -50.34
C ILE A 2 -8.84 8.23 -51.03
N GLY A 3 -9.37 9.45 -50.81
CA GLY A 3 -10.60 9.97 -51.43
C GLY A 3 -11.77 10.29 -50.48
N ILE A 4 -11.67 9.97 -49.18
CA ILE A 4 -12.70 10.33 -48.19
C ILE A 4 -12.33 11.68 -47.55
N PRO A 5 -13.23 12.69 -47.55
CA PRO A 5 -12.97 13.97 -46.90
C PRO A 5 -12.67 13.76 -45.40
N SER A 6 -11.66 14.45 -44.89
CA SER A 6 -11.11 14.28 -43.53
C SER A 6 -12.14 14.41 -42.41
N SER A 7 -13.24 15.12 -42.63
CA SER A 7 -14.37 15.26 -41.71
C SER A 7 -15.22 14.00 -41.52
N ARG A 8 -15.04 12.97 -42.34
CA ARG A 8 -15.79 11.68 -42.26
C ARG A 8 -14.97 10.52 -41.70
N CYS A 9 -13.70 10.73 -41.38
CA CYS A 9 -12.84 9.70 -40.81
C CYS A 9 -12.85 9.80 -39.29
N ILE A 10 -13.33 8.75 -38.61
CA ILE A 10 -13.29 8.64 -37.15
C ILE A 10 -11.83 8.80 -36.68
N CYS A 11 -11.61 9.61 -35.65
CA CYS A 11 -10.29 9.76 -35.03
C CYS A 11 -9.92 8.44 -34.36
N HIS A 12 -8.75 7.90 -34.69
CA HIS A 12 -8.23 6.74 -33.99
C HIS A 12 -7.64 7.18 -32.64
N THR A 13 -7.47 6.20 -31.77
CA THR A 13 -6.89 6.33 -30.43
C THR A 13 -5.46 6.89 -30.49
N THR A 14 -4.86 7.11 -29.33
CA THR A 14 -3.48 7.54 -29.12
C THR A 14 -2.49 7.06 -30.21
N GLY A 15 -1.89 8.03 -30.92
CA GLY A 15 -1.02 7.80 -32.08
C GLY A 15 -1.58 8.29 -33.41
N ASP A 16 -2.84 8.77 -33.47
CA ASP A 16 -3.38 9.39 -34.68
C ASP A 16 -2.56 10.64 -35.05
N PRO A 17 -1.88 10.67 -36.22
CA PRO A 17 -1.03 11.79 -36.62
C PRO A 17 -1.83 13.09 -36.83
N ARG A 18 -3.17 13.03 -36.80
CA ARG A 18 -4.07 14.19 -36.89
C ARG A 18 -4.44 14.79 -35.53
N ALA A 19 -3.97 14.23 -34.41
CA ALA A 19 -4.22 14.77 -33.08
C ALA A 19 -3.72 16.22 -32.97
N GLY A 20 -4.58 17.12 -32.48
CA GLY A 20 -4.29 18.55 -32.34
C GLY A 20 -4.61 19.43 -33.56
N SER A 21 -4.90 18.85 -34.73
CA SER A 21 -5.36 19.60 -35.92
C SER A 21 -6.84 19.37 -36.22
N VAL A 22 -7.23 18.11 -36.39
CA VAL A 22 -8.62 17.70 -36.68
C VAL A 22 -9.19 16.81 -35.57
N CYS A 23 -8.31 16.08 -34.87
CA CYS A 23 -8.69 15.20 -33.76
C CYS A 23 -8.35 15.82 -32.41
N PRO A 24 -9.12 15.51 -31.34
CA PRO A 24 -8.82 16.00 -30.00
C PRO A 24 -7.42 15.56 -29.55
N VAL A 25 -6.76 16.41 -28.77
CA VAL A 25 -5.48 16.05 -28.14
C VAL A 25 -5.79 15.03 -27.04
N TYR A 26 -5.19 13.84 -27.09
CA TYR A 26 -5.39 12.82 -26.06
C TYR A 26 -4.45 13.06 -24.87
N CYS A 27 -4.94 12.76 -23.68
CA CYS A 27 -4.16 12.91 -22.46
C CYS A 27 -3.05 11.86 -22.37
N VAL A 28 -1.83 12.29 -22.02
CA VAL A 28 -0.68 11.41 -21.75
C VAL A 28 -0.34 11.47 -20.27
N LYS A 29 -0.05 10.32 -19.65
CA LYS A 29 0.31 10.25 -18.23
C LYS A 29 1.53 11.13 -17.96
N GLY A 30 1.41 12.07 -17.03
CA GLY A 30 2.45 13.05 -16.69
C GLY A 30 2.46 14.32 -17.54
N SER A 31 1.57 14.47 -18.52
CA SER A 31 1.41 15.67 -19.34
C SER A 31 -0.06 15.93 -19.65
N LEU A 32 -0.81 16.25 -18.59
CA LEU A 32 -2.25 16.52 -18.66
C LEU A 32 -2.53 17.98 -19.00
N SER A 33 -3.45 18.20 -19.93
CA SER A 33 -3.97 19.52 -20.31
C SER A 33 -5.46 19.63 -19.93
N PRO A 34 -5.98 20.83 -19.58
CA PRO A 34 -7.42 21.01 -19.35
C PRO A 34 -8.28 20.55 -20.53
N THR A 35 -7.75 20.66 -21.75
CA THR A 35 -8.47 20.38 -23.01
C THR A 35 -8.23 18.99 -23.56
N CYS A 36 -7.33 18.19 -22.98
CA CYS A 36 -7.08 16.84 -23.49
C CYS A 36 -8.24 15.89 -23.18
N VAL A 37 -8.46 14.90 -24.04
CA VAL A 37 -9.50 13.87 -23.88
C VAL A 37 -8.86 12.56 -23.39
N CYS A 38 -9.48 11.91 -22.41
CA CYS A 38 -9.02 10.61 -21.92
C CYS A 38 -9.40 9.52 -22.93
N ASP A 39 -8.40 8.76 -23.38
CA ASP A 39 -8.58 7.67 -24.34
C ASP A 39 -9.15 6.44 -23.64
N THR A 40 -10.31 5.95 -24.10
CA THR A 40 -10.97 4.76 -23.54
C THR A 40 -10.26 3.45 -23.87
N ASN A 41 -9.41 3.45 -24.90
CA ASN A 41 -8.78 2.25 -25.42
C ASN A 41 -7.30 2.11 -25.08
N LEU A 42 -6.71 3.06 -24.34
CA LEU A 42 -5.29 3.02 -24.01
C LEU A 42 -5.04 2.15 -22.76
N PRO A 43 -4.41 0.95 -22.89
CA PRO A 43 -4.26 0.01 -21.77
C PRO A 43 -3.30 0.53 -20.70
N SER A 44 -2.29 1.32 -21.09
CA SER A 44 -1.27 1.86 -20.20
C SER A 44 -1.76 3.06 -19.38
N TYR A 45 -2.85 3.71 -19.79
CA TYR A 45 -3.46 4.82 -19.05
C TYR A 45 -4.99 4.80 -19.22
N PRO A 46 -5.67 3.90 -18.49
CA PRO A 46 -7.11 3.72 -18.63
C PRO A 46 -7.88 5.02 -18.41
N SER A 47 -8.96 5.23 -19.18
CA SER A 47 -9.74 6.48 -19.11
C SER A 47 -10.24 6.83 -17.71
N SER A 48 -10.53 5.84 -16.85
CA SER A 48 -10.93 6.09 -15.46
C SER A 48 -9.80 6.72 -14.63
N GLN A 49 -8.58 6.21 -14.77
CA GLN A 49 -7.39 6.78 -14.13
C GLN A 49 -7.04 8.15 -14.72
N CYS A 50 -7.16 8.31 -16.04
CA CYS A 50 -6.95 9.62 -16.68
C CYS A 50 -7.96 10.68 -16.19
N MET A 51 -9.25 10.33 -16.09
CA MET A 51 -10.26 11.25 -15.57
C MET A 51 -10.01 11.60 -14.11
N LYS A 52 -9.61 10.60 -13.29
CA LYS A 52 -9.22 10.81 -11.90
C LYS A 52 -8.06 11.80 -11.79
N ASP A 53 -6.97 11.55 -12.52
CA ASP A 53 -5.79 12.43 -12.50
C ASP A 53 -6.14 13.84 -13.01
N LYS A 54 -6.96 13.96 -14.06
CA LYS A 54 -7.41 15.25 -14.59
C LYS A 54 -8.23 16.03 -13.56
N ILE A 55 -9.13 15.37 -12.84
CA ILE A 55 -9.91 15.99 -11.75
C ILE A 55 -8.98 16.41 -10.60
N CYS A 56 -8.03 15.55 -10.20
CA CYS A 56 -7.10 15.85 -9.12
C CYS A 56 -6.11 16.98 -9.47
N ILE A 57 -5.87 17.26 -10.76
CA ILE A 57 -5.02 18.39 -11.18
C ILE A 57 -5.83 19.68 -11.33
N PHE A 58 -6.98 19.64 -12.02
CA PHE A 58 -7.68 20.87 -12.42
C PHE A 58 -8.86 21.27 -11.52
N ASN A 59 -9.38 20.35 -10.69
CA ASN A 59 -10.50 20.63 -9.79
C ASN A 59 -10.26 20.06 -8.39
N LEU A 60 -9.02 20.14 -7.91
CA LEU A 60 -8.60 19.55 -6.64
C LEU A 60 -9.39 20.06 -5.44
N SER A 61 -9.73 21.35 -5.40
CA SER A 61 -10.39 22.00 -4.26
C SER A 61 -11.79 21.47 -3.94
N GLN A 62 -12.43 20.77 -4.87
CA GLN A 62 -13.77 20.18 -4.69
C GLN A 62 -13.75 18.68 -4.38
N GLN A 63 -12.57 18.07 -4.21
CA GLN A 63 -12.44 16.61 -4.05
C GLN A 63 -12.15 16.19 -2.61
N THR A 64 -12.66 15.02 -2.22
CA THR A 64 -12.34 14.41 -0.93
C THR A 64 -10.92 13.82 -0.92
N LYS A 65 -10.40 13.52 0.28
CA LYS A 65 -9.08 12.89 0.46
C LYS A 65 -9.04 11.46 -0.10
N GLU A 66 -10.15 10.73 -0.03
CA GLU A 66 -10.28 9.37 -0.56
C GLU A 66 -10.21 9.36 -2.09
N TYR A 67 -10.81 10.37 -2.73
CA TYR A 67 -10.82 10.48 -4.18
C TYR A 67 -9.50 11.03 -4.73
N CYS A 68 -8.99 12.13 -4.18
CA CYS A 68 -7.69 12.71 -4.56
C CYS A 68 -6.79 12.80 -3.33
N PRO A 69 -5.68 12.03 -3.27
CA PRO A 69 -4.70 12.15 -2.20
C PRO A 69 -4.23 13.60 -2.01
N CYS A 70 -3.88 13.97 -0.78
CA CYS A 70 -3.39 15.31 -0.47
C CYS A 70 -2.05 15.56 -1.16
N LEU A 71 -1.92 16.70 -1.84
CA LEU A 71 -0.66 17.08 -2.47
C LEU A 71 0.37 17.48 -1.41
N MET A 72 1.62 17.10 -1.64
CA MET A 72 2.75 17.45 -0.76
C MET A 72 3.17 18.93 -0.88
N LYS A 73 2.54 19.69 -1.78
CA LYS A 73 2.80 21.11 -1.98
C LYS A 73 1.56 21.83 -2.49
N GLY A 74 1.22 22.96 -1.87
CA GLY A 74 0.16 23.86 -2.34
C GLY A 74 -1.22 23.23 -2.54
N ASP A 75 -1.58 22.18 -1.79
CA ASP A 75 -2.93 21.62 -1.85
C ASP A 75 -3.92 22.67 -1.32
N PRO A 76 -4.88 23.14 -2.13
CA PRO A 76 -5.84 24.16 -1.71
C PRO A 76 -6.79 23.66 -0.61
N ARG A 77 -6.78 22.36 -0.28
CA ARG A 77 -7.59 21.75 0.79
C ARG A 77 -6.82 21.59 2.11
N ALA A 78 -5.54 21.97 2.17
CA ALA A 78 -4.75 21.90 3.39
C ALA A 78 -5.37 22.74 4.52
N GLY A 79 -5.50 22.15 5.71
CA GLY A 79 -6.15 22.75 6.88
C GLY A 79 -7.67 22.56 6.96
N TYR A 80 -8.32 21.93 5.96
CA TYR A 80 -9.75 21.62 6.00
C TYR A 80 -10.03 20.14 5.77
N VAL A 81 -9.69 19.62 4.57
CA VAL A 81 -9.83 18.19 4.23
C VAL A 81 -8.49 17.46 4.39
N CYS A 82 -7.41 18.13 4.03
CA CYS A 82 -6.05 17.65 4.20
C CYS A 82 -5.45 18.26 5.45
N PRO A 83 -4.51 17.58 6.12
CA PRO A 83 -3.81 18.22 7.22
C PRO A 83 -3.07 19.48 6.77
N SER A 84 -2.89 20.43 7.69
CA SER A 84 -2.12 21.65 7.44
C SER A 84 -0.64 21.32 7.17
N TYR A 85 0.08 22.20 6.47
CA TYR A 85 1.52 22.05 6.32
C TYR A 85 2.25 22.49 7.59
N CYS A 86 3.31 21.76 7.95
CA CYS A 86 4.17 22.15 9.06
C CYS A 86 5.06 23.32 8.59
N THR A 87 4.87 24.52 9.15
CA THR A 87 5.60 25.73 8.71
C THR A 87 6.92 25.93 9.45
N SER A 88 7.03 25.34 10.64
CA SER A 88 8.19 25.41 11.52
C SER A 88 8.23 24.19 12.46
N LYS A 89 9.34 24.04 13.19
CA LYS A 89 9.50 23.00 14.21
C LYS A 89 8.57 23.20 15.41
N ASP A 90 8.25 24.45 15.76
CA ASP A 90 7.40 24.79 16.91
C ASP A 90 5.91 24.49 16.64
N GLU A 91 5.51 24.44 15.36
CA GLU A 91 4.15 24.09 14.91
C GLU A 91 4.02 22.62 14.50
N LEU A 92 5.04 21.80 14.78
CA LEU A 92 5.07 20.40 14.37
C LEU A 92 4.08 19.57 15.18
N THR A 93 3.01 19.12 14.53
CA THR A 93 2.05 18.16 15.07
C THR A 93 2.19 16.82 14.36
N ILE A 94 1.69 15.75 15.00
CA ILE A 94 1.65 14.42 14.37
C ILE A 94 0.82 14.44 13.07
N ASP A 95 -0.15 15.35 12.97
CA ASP A 95 -1.10 15.40 11.89
C ASP A 95 -0.66 16.27 10.71
N CYS A 96 0.19 17.29 10.89
CA CYS A 96 0.56 18.20 9.80
C CYS A 96 1.29 17.47 8.64
N MET A 97 1.53 18.10 7.48
CA MET A 97 2.26 17.53 6.33
C MET A 97 3.57 18.30 6.07
N CYS A 98 4.65 17.60 5.67
CA CYS A 98 5.93 18.25 5.37
C CYS A 98 5.96 18.72 3.91
N GLU A 99 6.00 20.03 3.69
CA GLU A 99 5.87 20.64 2.35
C GLU A 99 7.20 20.68 1.56
N LEU A 100 7.11 20.41 0.25
CA LEU A 100 8.23 20.56 -0.70
C LEU A 100 8.56 22.04 -0.99
N GLY A 101 9.64 22.53 -0.39
CA GLY A 101 10.19 23.86 -0.64
C GLY A 101 9.64 24.97 0.27
N SER A 102 9.10 24.62 1.44
CA SER A 102 8.81 25.58 2.50
C SER A 102 10.10 26.04 3.21
N SER A 103 9.96 27.01 4.13
CA SER A 103 11.04 27.44 5.03
C SER A 103 11.49 26.34 6.00
N TYR A 104 10.72 25.26 6.13
CA TYR A 104 11.04 24.10 6.95
C TYR A 104 11.32 22.89 6.05
N PRO A 105 12.60 22.62 5.70
CA PRO A 105 12.93 21.64 4.67
C PRO A 105 12.30 20.27 4.94
N GLN A 106 11.70 19.67 3.92
CA GLN A 106 10.94 18.42 4.03
C GLN A 106 11.70 17.33 4.80
N ALA A 107 12.97 17.08 4.45
CA ALA A 107 13.79 16.07 5.12
C ALA A 107 14.05 16.37 6.61
N THR A 108 14.08 17.65 6.99
CA THR A 108 14.18 18.08 8.40
C THR A 108 12.84 17.90 9.12
N CYS A 109 11.74 18.30 8.49
CA CYS A 109 10.38 18.12 9.02
C CYS A 109 10.02 16.65 9.23
N GLU A 110 10.32 15.78 8.27
CA GLU A 110 10.06 14.34 8.38
C GLU A 110 10.91 13.70 9.49
N ARG A 111 12.18 14.09 9.61
CA ARG A 111 13.05 13.64 10.71
C ARG A 111 12.50 14.07 12.07
N ASP A 112 12.18 15.35 12.22
CA ASP A 112 11.65 15.89 13.48
C ASP A 112 10.30 15.24 13.86
N LYS A 113 9.45 14.87 12.88
CA LYS A 113 8.20 14.14 13.16
C LYS A 113 8.44 12.74 13.71
N VAL A 114 9.37 12.00 13.12
CA VAL A 114 9.75 10.68 13.63
C VAL A 114 10.22 10.80 15.09
N CYS A 115 10.95 11.88 15.41
CA CYS A 115 11.40 12.16 16.77
C CYS A 115 10.26 12.51 17.75
N ILE A 116 9.15 13.09 17.29
CA ILE A 116 7.97 13.35 18.14
C ILE A 116 7.20 12.06 18.42
N VAL A 117 7.02 11.20 17.42
CA VAL A 117 6.15 10.02 17.54
C VAL A 117 6.84 8.88 18.29
N ASP A 118 8.15 8.72 18.11
CA ASP A 118 8.84 7.53 18.59
C ASP A 118 10.26 7.84 19.10
N LEU A 119 10.37 8.72 20.10
CA LEU A 119 11.68 9.13 20.60
C LEU A 119 12.48 7.98 21.22
N ILE A 120 11.81 6.97 21.82
CA ILE A 120 12.46 5.88 22.59
C ILE A 120 13.23 4.91 21.68
N HIS A 121 12.80 4.71 20.44
CA HIS A 121 13.44 3.76 19.51
C HIS A 121 14.40 4.41 18.51
N GLN A 122 14.68 5.71 18.63
CA GLN A 122 15.51 6.44 17.67
C GLN A 122 16.89 6.77 18.25
N SER A 123 17.94 6.59 17.43
CA SER A 123 19.31 6.91 17.81
C SER A 123 19.52 8.43 18.00
N SER A 124 20.53 8.81 18.77
CA SER A 124 20.94 10.20 18.96
C SER A 124 21.39 10.88 17.65
N THR A 125 21.80 10.10 16.65
CA THR A 125 22.13 10.58 15.30
C THR A 125 20.91 10.94 14.45
N ILE A 126 19.75 10.33 14.71
CA ILE A 126 18.50 10.62 13.99
C ILE A 126 17.69 11.67 14.75
N CYS A 127 17.63 11.55 16.07
CA CYS A 127 16.92 12.47 16.96
C CYS A 127 17.88 13.03 18.01
N PRO A 128 18.32 14.29 17.88
CA PRO A 128 19.16 14.93 18.89
C PRO A 128 18.53 14.81 20.28
N CYS A 129 19.36 14.61 21.31
CA CYS A 129 18.87 14.50 22.68
C CYS A 129 18.25 15.81 23.16
N LEU A 130 17.12 15.71 23.86
CA LEU A 130 16.50 16.84 24.51
C LEU A 130 17.35 17.28 25.71
N VAL A 131 17.50 18.59 25.90
CA VAL A 131 18.36 19.19 26.94
C VAL A 131 17.78 18.97 28.34
N VAL A 132 16.49 18.64 28.44
CA VAL A 132 15.75 18.37 29.68
C VAL A 132 14.76 17.23 29.41
N ASP A 133 14.73 16.22 30.29
CA ASP A 133 13.77 15.10 30.30
C ASP A 133 13.69 14.24 29.02
N ASP A 134 14.83 13.88 28.40
CA ASP A 134 14.83 12.94 27.27
C ASP A 134 14.47 11.50 27.74
N PRO A 135 13.38 10.90 27.23
CA PRO A 135 12.88 9.60 27.69
C PRO A 135 13.82 8.42 27.38
N ARG A 136 14.85 8.61 26.55
CA ARG A 136 15.88 7.58 26.30
C ARG A 136 16.88 7.44 27.46
N GLY A 137 16.89 8.39 28.39
CA GLY A 137 17.77 8.41 29.56
C GLY A 137 19.22 8.83 29.25
N GLU A 138 19.94 9.27 30.29
CA GLU A 138 21.28 9.86 30.18
C GLU A 138 22.32 8.93 29.51
N SER A 139 22.14 7.61 29.64
CA SER A 139 23.07 6.60 29.09
C SER A 139 23.14 6.58 27.56
N VAL A 140 22.08 7.01 26.87
CA VAL A 140 22.03 7.09 25.40
C VAL A 140 22.56 8.44 24.91
N CYS A 141 22.39 9.49 25.72
CA CYS A 141 22.74 10.86 25.35
C CYS A 141 24.18 11.25 25.69
N ASN A 142 24.83 10.61 26.68
CA ASN A 142 26.17 10.96 27.13
C ASN A 142 27.32 10.17 26.46
N GLN A 143 27.10 9.44 25.37
CA GLN A 143 28.17 8.64 24.73
C GLN A 143 29.16 9.43 23.85
N THR A 144 29.20 10.76 23.94
CA THR A 144 30.18 11.54 23.16
C THR A 144 30.83 12.60 24.02
N GLU A 145 31.87 12.20 24.77
CA GLU A 145 33.05 13.00 25.13
C GLU A 145 33.93 12.21 26.13
N GLN A 146 34.75 11.27 25.63
CA GLN A 146 35.95 10.84 26.36
C GLN A 146 36.92 10.11 25.43
N SER A 147 37.86 10.86 24.87
CA SER A 147 39.12 10.32 24.39
C SER A 147 40.20 11.39 24.53
N ASP A 148 40.84 11.42 25.70
CA ASP A 148 42.24 11.83 25.85
C ASP A 148 42.92 10.91 26.87
N PRO A 149 44.17 10.47 26.62
CA PRO A 149 44.81 9.41 27.39
C PRO A 149 45.62 9.98 28.58
N VAL A 150 45.37 9.48 29.79
CA VAL A 150 46.23 9.74 30.95
C VAL A 150 47.12 8.53 31.22
N ILE A 151 48.43 8.80 31.20
CA ILE A 151 49.55 7.92 31.53
C ILE A 151 49.51 7.57 33.04
N PRO A 152 49.77 6.32 33.47
CA PRO A 152 49.87 5.98 34.88
C PRO A 152 51.32 6.11 35.38
N ASP A 153 51.51 6.63 36.59
CA ASP A 153 52.70 6.36 37.40
C ASP A 153 52.26 6.07 38.86
N PRO A 154 52.90 5.12 39.57
CA PRO A 154 52.33 4.41 40.70
C PRO A 154 52.89 4.91 42.04
N THR A 155 52.11 4.79 43.12
CA THR A 155 52.67 4.49 44.44
C THR A 155 51.58 3.98 45.40
N ASP A 156 51.71 2.70 45.76
CA ASP A 156 51.19 2.05 46.97
C ASP A 156 52.16 2.29 48.16
N PRO A 157 51.92 1.82 49.41
CA PRO A 157 50.67 1.48 50.10
C PRO A 157 50.62 2.04 51.55
N ILE A 158 49.56 1.79 52.33
CA ILE A 158 49.61 1.39 53.77
C ILE A 158 48.20 0.95 54.22
N ILE A 159 48.13 -0.26 54.78
CA ILE A 159 47.05 -0.92 55.56
C ILE A 159 47.48 -0.79 57.05
N PRO A 160 46.60 -0.52 58.05
CA PRO A 160 45.78 -1.56 58.69
C PRO A 160 44.37 -1.17 59.20
N ASP A 161 43.39 -2.02 58.85
CA ASP A 161 42.48 -2.86 59.68
C ASP A 161 42.19 -2.49 61.17
N PRO A 162 41.16 -3.08 61.82
CA PRO A 162 39.71 -2.80 61.78
C PRO A 162 39.15 -2.52 63.20
N SER A 163 37.94 -2.00 63.34
CA SER A 163 37.09 -2.27 64.52
C SER A 163 35.64 -1.80 64.32
N ASP A 164 34.73 -2.74 64.52
CA ASP A 164 33.52 -2.66 65.34
C ASP A 164 32.65 -1.39 65.32
N ILE A 165 31.39 -1.55 64.91
CA ILE A 165 30.21 -1.44 65.80
C ILE A 165 28.95 -1.70 64.94
N ASP A 166 28.19 -2.70 65.36
CA ASP A 166 26.79 -2.97 65.02
C ASP A 166 25.95 -2.62 66.28
N PRO A 167 24.63 -2.80 66.28
CA PRO A 167 23.55 -1.96 65.76
C PRO A 167 22.73 -1.31 66.89
N GLU A 168 21.75 -0.45 66.59
CA GLU A 168 20.46 -0.40 67.33
C GLU A 168 19.47 0.59 66.71
N ASP A 169 18.22 0.12 66.56
CA ASP A 169 16.93 0.74 66.93
C ASP A 169 16.63 2.19 66.45
N LYS A 170 15.47 2.55 65.88
CA LYS A 170 14.07 2.07 65.99
C LYS A 170 13.16 2.97 65.09
N PRO A 171 11.81 2.84 65.10
CA PRO A 171 10.95 3.03 63.93
C PRO A 171 10.03 4.26 64.06
N ASP A 172 8.92 4.22 63.30
CA ASP A 172 7.75 5.11 63.34
C ASP A 172 7.95 6.37 62.47
N GLU A 173 6.99 6.83 61.66
CA GLU A 173 5.57 7.00 61.99
C GLU A 173 4.74 7.24 60.71
N GLU A 174 3.45 7.07 60.89
CA GLU A 174 2.36 7.08 59.91
C GLU A 174 2.00 8.47 59.33
N ASP A 175 1.28 8.38 58.20
CA ASP A 175 -0.01 9.03 57.96
C ASP A 175 -0.16 10.37 57.20
N MET A 176 -1.26 10.34 56.43
CA MET A 176 -2.19 11.40 55.99
C MET A 176 -2.18 11.89 54.52
N ILE A 177 -3.39 11.70 53.93
CA ILE A 177 -4.22 12.68 53.18
C ILE A 177 -3.95 12.80 51.65
N LYS A 178 -4.92 12.85 50.72
CA LYS A 178 -6.39 13.07 50.72
C LYS A 178 -7.01 12.65 49.36
N GLN A 179 -8.31 12.36 49.38
CA GLN A 179 -9.24 12.42 48.25
C GLN A 179 -9.36 13.85 47.69
N GLU A 180 -9.66 13.97 46.39
CA GLU A 180 -10.47 15.07 45.84
C GLU A 180 -11.20 14.61 44.56
N GLU A 181 -12.53 14.57 44.65
CA GLU A 181 -13.47 14.70 43.52
C GLU A 181 -13.63 16.19 43.21
N ASP A 182 -13.81 16.57 41.95
CA ASP A 182 -14.86 17.53 41.56
C ASP A 182 -15.07 17.64 40.05
N ASP A 183 -16.34 17.83 39.72
CA ASP A 183 -17.00 18.03 38.42
C ASP A 183 -16.50 19.25 37.61
N GLN A 184 -16.65 19.21 36.27
CA GLN A 184 -17.59 20.09 35.54
C GLN A 184 -17.64 19.89 34.00
N LYS A 185 -18.90 19.72 33.54
CA LYS A 185 -19.57 20.21 32.30
C LYS A 185 -18.74 20.97 31.24
N GLU A 186 -18.94 20.62 29.95
CA GLU A 186 -19.71 21.45 29.00
C GLU A 186 -19.93 20.84 27.59
N LYS A 187 -21.11 21.18 27.05
CA LYS A 187 -21.47 21.45 25.64
C LYS A 187 -21.62 20.31 24.63
N GLN A 188 -22.89 19.99 24.40
CA GLN A 188 -23.47 19.55 23.14
C GLN A 188 -22.99 20.40 21.96
N LYS A 189 -22.61 19.74 20.86
CA LYS A 189 -22.55 20.34 19.53
C LYS A 189 -23.27 19.40 18.57
N GLU A 190 -24.42 19.86 18.08
CA GLU A 190 -25.16 19.25 16.97
C GLU A 190 -24.23 19.11 15.75
N GLN A 191 -24.18 17.91 15.17
CA GLN A 191 -23.79 17.75 13.77
C GLN A 191 -24.93 17.06 13.04
N SER A 192 -25.61 17.87 12.23
CA SER A 192 -26.57 17.46 11.22
C SER A 192 -25.82 16.73 10.10
N SER A 193 -26.10 15.44 9.93
CA SER A 193 -25.60 14.61 8.83
C SER A 193 -26.65 14.62 7.71
N THR A 194 -26.36 15.36 6.64
CA THR A 194 -27.12 15.33 5.39
C THR A 194 -26.61 14.17 4.52
N PHE A 195 -27.36 13.08 4.48
CA PHE A 195 -27.14 11.96 3.54
C PHE A 195 -27.72 12.31 2.16
N GLN A 196 -26.88 12.32 1.12
CA GLN A 196 -27.31 12.29 -0.29
C GLN A 196 -27.33 10.84 -0.78
N MET A 197 -28.53 10.31 -1.08
CA MET A 197 -28.70 9.06 -1.82
C MET A 197 -28.66 9.35 -3.33
N ILE A 198 -27.73 8.72 -4.05
CA ILE A 198 -27.70 8.68 -5.52
C ILE A 198 -28.53 7.47 -5.97
N TRP A 199 -29.62 7.73 -6.69
CA TRP A 199 -30.42 6.73 -7.40
C TRP A 199 -29.89 6.54 -8.82
N ILE A 200 -29.61 5.30 -9.22
CA ILE A 200 -29.30 4.92 -10.61
C ILE A 200 -30.59 4.41 -11.25
N SER A 201 -31.04 5.08 -12.31
CA SER A 201 -32.21 4.68 -13.11
C SER A 201 -31.78 4.13 -14.46
N TYR A 202 -32.30 2.95 -14.81
CA TYR A 202 -32.18 2.32 -16.12
C TYR A 202 -33.11 3.00 -17.14
N ILE A 203 -32.61 3.36 -18.33
CA ILE A 203 -33.44 3.72 -19.49
C ILE A 203 -33.17 2.68 -20.58
N ALA A 204 -34.20 1.93 -20.95
CA ALA A 204 -34.21 1.08 -22.13
C ALA A 204 -35.04 1.79 -23.20
N GLU A 205 -34.40 2.26 -24.28
CA GLU A 205 -35.10 2.71 -25.47
C GLU A 205 -35.43 1.51 -26.35
N GLY A 206 -36.71 1.20 -26.47
CA GLY A 206 -37.25 0.28 -27.45
C GLY A 206 -38.44 0.93 -28.14
N ILE A 207 -38.27 1.34 -29.39
CA ILE A 207 -39.37 1.76 -30.26
C ILE A 207 -40.09 0.48 -30.70
N LEU A 208 -41.37 0.36 -30.35
CA LEU A 208 -42.24 -0.69 -30.88
C LEU A 208 -43.57 -0.11 -31.35
N ASP A 209 -43.79 -0.26 -32.65
CA ASP A 209 -44.96 0.11 -33.43
C ASP A 209 -46.18 -0.73 -33.03
N ILE A 210 -47.29 -0.08 -32.62
CA ILE A 210 -48.57 -0.75 -32.38
C ILE A 210 -49.69 0.02 -33.08
N ASN A 211 -49.92 -0.36 -34.34
CA ASN A 211 -51.23 -0.29 -34.97
C ASN A 211 -52.17 -1.32 -34.32
N ASN A 212 -52.88 -0.93 -33.25
CA ASN A 212 -54.20 -1.48 -32.87
C ASN A 212 -54.71 -0.86 -31.57
N ILE A 213 -55.15 0.40 -31.63
CA ILE A 213 -56.19 0.90 -30.73
C ILE A 213 -57.29 1.47 -31.64
N LYS A 214 -58.45 0.80 -31.67
CA LYS A 214 -59.65 1.30 -32.35
C LYS A 214 -60.16 2.52 -31.58
N GLY A 215 -59.72 3.70 -32.00
CA GLY A 215 -60.34 4.97 -31.63
C GLY A 215 -61.70 5.11 -32.30
N PHE A 216 -62.72 5.49 -31.52
CA PHE A 216 -64.00 5.97 -32.00
C PHE A 216 -63.78 7.22 -32.88
N LEU A 217 -64.02 7.09 -34.18
CA LEU A 217 -64.12 8.23 -35.10
C LEU A 217 -65.53 8.80 -35.02
N VAL A 218 -65.66 10.04 -34.58
CA VAL A 218 -66.88 10.85 -34.77
C VAL A 218 -66.62 11.77 -35.96
N ASP A 219 -67.43 11.61 -37.00
CA ASP A 219 -67.32 12.30 -38.28
C ASP A 219 -67.67 13.80 -38.15
N ARG A 220 -66.94 14.64 -38.89
CA ARG A 220 -66.89 16.10 -38.76
C ARG A 220 -67.71 16.77 -39.88
N HIS A 221 -68.64 17.67 -39.55
CA HIS A 221 -69.08 18.74 -40.47
C HIS A 221 -69.29 20.07 -39.73
N GLU A 222 -68.47 21.05 -40.15
CA GLU A 222 -68.56 22.52 -40.02
C GLU A 222 -68.47 23.19 -38.61
N HIS A 223 -67.47 24.06 -38.47
CA HIS A 223 -66.94 24.83 -37.31
C HIS A 223 -67.92 25.79 -36.58
N PRO A 224 -67.54 26.44 -35.44
CA PRO A 224 -66.66 26.04 -34.33
C PRO A 224 -67.19 26.46 -32.92
N GLU A 225 -67.28 25.57 -31.92
CA GLU A 225 -67.24 25.95 -30.50
C GLU A 225 -66.55 24.84 -29.69
N CYS A 226 -65.42 25.14 -29.04
CA CYS A 226 -64.72 24.17 -28.18
C CYS A 226 -65.46 24.06 -26.84
N GLY A 227 -66.36 23.08 -26.72
CA GLY A 227 -66.99 22.65 -25.47
C GLY A 227 -66.38 21.36 -24.90
N GLU A 228 -66.38 21.25 -23.57
CA GLU A 228 -65.93 20.09 -22.80
C GLU A 228 -66.74 18.82 -23.13
N ALA A 229 -66.10 17.64 -23.15
CA ALA A 229 -66.79 16.37 -23.39
C ALA A 229 -67.57 15.94 -22.14
N GLN A 230 -68.90 16.02 -22.21
CA GLN A 230 -69.84 15.45 -21.25
C GLN A 230 -70.72 14.42 -21.96
N ASP A 231 -71.26 13.44 -21.23
CA ASP A 231 -72.33 12.61 -21.80
C ASP A 231 -73.61 13.43 -22.05
N ASP A 232 -74.63 12.83 -22.66
CA ASP A 232 -75.90 13.51 -22.97
C ASP A 232 -76.61 14.09 -21.72
N ASN A 233 -76.19 13.68 -20.51
CA ASN A 233 -76.69 14.17 -19.23
C ASN A 233 -75.78 15.22 -18.56
N LYS A 234 -74.78 15.74 -19.27
CA LYS A 234 -73.79 16.70 -18.76
C LYS A 234 -72.89 16.15 -17.64
N GLN A 235 -72.72 14.83 -17.53
CA GLN A 235 -71.76 14.24 -16.59
C GLN A 235 -70.38 14.11 -17.24
N TYR A 236 -69.34 14.46 -16.48
CA TYR A 236 -67.95 14.27 -16.90
C TYR A 236 -67.65 12.79 -17.08
N ILE A 237 -67.10 12.41 -18.23
CA ILE A 237 -66.74 11.03 -18.54
C ILE A 237 -65.47 10.67 -17.77
N ARG A 238 -65.57 9.83 -16.73
CA ARG A 238 -64.41 9.31 -15.99
C ARG A 238 -63.89 8.06 -16.68
N THR A 239 -62.65 8.11 -17.18
CA THR A 239 -61.95 6.93 -17.73
C THR A 239 -60.86 6.49 -16.75
N THR A 240 -60.77 5.20 -16.44
CA THR A 240 -59.72 4.62 -15.60
C THR A 240 -58.84 3.71 -16.45
N MET A 241 -57.53 3.99 -16.49
CA MET A 241 -56.53 3.16 -17.15
C MET A 241 -55.65 2.51 -16.08
N LYS A 242 -55.55 1.17 -16.08
CA LYS A 242 -54.64 0.43 -15.18
C LYS A 242 -53.45 -0.08 -16.01
N ILE A 243 -52.25 0.38 -15.66
CA ILE A 243 -51.00 -0.06 -16.28
C ILE A 243 -50.27 -0.95 -15.26
N ASN A 244 -49.95 -2.18 -15.62
CA ASN A 244 -49.24 -3.13 -14.74
C ASN A 244 -47.91 -3.52 -15.37
N SER A 245 -46.94 -2.61 -15.35
CA SER A 245 -45.63 -2.80 -15.96
C SER A 245 -44.60 -1.85 -15.36
N SER A 246 -43.34 -2.28 -15.32
CA SER A 246 -42.18 -1.51 -14.82
C SER A 246 -41.51 -0.64 -15.90
N LEU A 247 -42.03 -0.66 -17.13
CA LEU A 247 -41.52 0.14 -18.24
C LEU A 247 -42.07 1.57 -18.18
N LEU A 248 -41.34 2.53 -18.75
CA LEU A 248 -41.79 3.91 -18.86
C LEU A 248 -42.93 3.99 -19.89
N TYR A 249 -44.06 4.60 -19.53
CA TYR A 249 -45.19 4.82 -20.45
C TYR A 249 -45.41 6.31 -20.67
N THR A 250 -45.48 6.69 -21.94
CA THR A 250 -45.89 8.04 -22.35
C THR A 250 -47.34 7.97 -22.80
N ILE A 251 -48.22 8.68 -22.09
CA ILE A 251 -49.62 8.85 -22.53
C ILE A 251 -49.67 10.06 -23.46
N LEU A 252 -49.95 9.82 -24.73
CA LEU A 252 -50.08 10.87 -25.76
C LEU A 252 -51.56 11.14 -26.03
N LEU A 253 -52.00 12.38 -25.80
CA LEU A 253 -53.28 12.85 -26.35
C LEU A 253 -53.07 13.29 -27.80
N VAL A 254 -53.77 12.64 -28.72
CA VAL A 254 -53.64 12.90 -30.16
C VAL A 254 -54.41 14.17 -30.56
N GLU A 255 -55.59 14.41 -29.97
CA GLU A 255 -56.35 15.67 -30.11
C GLU A 255 -57.21 15.92 -28.84
N GLY A 256 -57.39 17.19 -28.47
CA GLY A 256 -58.21 17.64 -27.33
C GLY A 256 -57.44 18.42 -26.25
N ASN A 257 -58.16 19.15 -25.39
CA ASN A 257 -57.60 19.78 -24.18
C ASN A 257 -57.87 18.87 -22.97
N LEU A 258 -56.81 18.43 -22.29
CA LEU A 258 -56.93 17.66 -21.06
C LEU A 258 -56.89 18.61 -19.85
N THR A 259 -58.02 18.83 -19.20
CA THR A 259 -58.08 19.46 -17.89
C THR A 259 -57.87 18.39 -16.82
N LEU A 260 -56.62 18.24 -16.37
CA LEU A 260 -56.25 17.33 -15.29
C LEU A 260 -56.67 17.91 -13.94
N TYR A 261 -57.87 17.55 -13.47
CA TYR A 261 -58.28 17.76 -12.08
C TYR A 261 -58.28 16.41 -11.36
N ASN A 262 -57.57 16.32 -10.22
CA ASN A 262 -57.47 15.15 -9.34
C ASN A 262 -56.87 13.89 -10.00
N LEU A 263 -55.61 13.97 -10.43
CA LEU A 263 -54.81 12.77 -10.74
C LEU A 263 -54.44 12.05 -9.44
N GLU A 264 -54.88 10.81 -9.29
CA GLU A 264 -54.50 9.91 -8.21
C GLU A 264 -53.75 8.72 -8.81
N PHE A 265 -52.45 8.59 -8.49
CA PHE A 265 -51.61 7.48 -8.94
C PHE A 265 -51.47 6.48 -7.81
N ASN A 266 -52.10 5.31 -7.93
CA ASN A 266 -51.88 4.18 -7.03
C ASN A 266 -50.81 3.26 -7.64
N TYR A 267 -49.65 3.17 -7.00
CA TYR A 267 -48.59 2.24 -7.35
C TYR A 267 -48.19 1.41 -6.12
N THR A 268 -47.84 0.14 -6.35
CA THR A 268 -47.41 -0.79 -5.30
C THR A 268 -45.89 -0.90 -5.35
N LEU A 269 -45.19 -0.46 -4.30
CA LEU A 269 -43.73 -0.62 -4.20
C LEU A 269 -43.36 -2.00 -3.67
N ALA A 270 -42.27 -2.56 -4.20
CA ALA A 270 -41.68 -3.78 -3.67
C ALA A 270 -40.99 -3.51 -2.31
N LYS A 271 -40.84 -4.55 -1.48
CA LYS A 271 -40.25 -4.48 -0.13
C LYS A 271 -38.89 -3.76 -0.07
N ASN A 272 -38.06 -3.88 -1.11
CA ASN A 272 -36.74 -3.25 -1.19
C ASN A 272 -36.78 -1.75 -1.56
N GLN A 273 -37.95 -1.17 -1.81
CA GLN A 273 -38.13 0.23 -2.19
C GLN A 273 -38.97 1.01 -1.17
N LEU A 274 -39.11 0.51 0.06
CA LEU A 274 -39.81 1.24 1.11
C LEU A 274 -39.14 2.60 1.34
N THR A 275 -39.95 3.65 1.37
CA THR A 275 -39.59 5.00 1.79
C THR A 275 -40.44 5.42 2.97
N LEU A 276 -40.02 6.45 3.71
CA LEU A 276 -40.77 6.99 4.85
C LEU A 276 -42.20 7.41 4.45
N GLU A 277 -42.35 7.90 3.21
CA GLU A 277 -43.61 8.41 2.65
C GLU A 277 -44.53 7.33 2.10
N CYS A 278 -44.07 6.07 1.99
CA CYS A 278 -44.89 4.97 1.48
C CYS A 278 -46.11 4.72 2.36
N ILE A 279 -47.27 4.47 1.74
CA ILE A 279 -48.49 4.03 2.42
C ILE A 279 -48.65 2.53 2.15
N CYS A 280 -48.86 1.73 3.20
CA CYS A 280 -49.14 0.31 3.04
C CYS A 280 -50.57 0.12 2.52
N ASP A 281 -50.69 -0.52 1.36
CA ASP A 281 -51.97 -0.83 0.71
C ASP A 281 -52.69 -1.96 1.48
N PRO A 282 -53.89 -1.72 2.05
CA PRO A 282 -54.64 -2.74 2.78
C PRO A 282 -55.12 -3.91 1.89
N ASP A 283 -55.25 -3.69 0.58
CA ASP A 283 -55.76 -4.68 -0.37
C ASP A 283 -54.63 -5.46 -1.08
N SER A 284 -53.37 -5.17 -0.74
CA SER A 284 -52.20 -5.84 -1.30
C SER A 284 -52.12 -7.31 -0.87
N THR A 285 -52.17 -8.20 -1.86
CA THR A 285 -52.03 -9.66 -1.65
C THR A 285 -50.57 -10.12 -1.73
N SER A 286 -49.69 -9.36 -2.39
CA SER A 286 -48.27 -9.70 -2.55
C SER A 286 -47.41 -9.22 -1.39
N TYR A 287 -47.82 -8.14 -0.73
CA TYR A 287 -47.14 -7.58 0.42
C TYR A 287 -48.18 -7.18 1.45
N LEU A 288 -48.50 -8.13 2.34
CA LEU A 288 -49.59 -8.01 3.29
C LEU A 288 -49.42 -6.73 4.14
N PHE A 289 -50.52 -6.03 4.37
CA PHE A 289 -50.55 -4.77 5.12
C PHE A 289 -49.77 -4.83 6.44
N ASP A 290 -50.01 -5.86 7.26
CA ASP A 290 -49.31 -6.03 8.55
C ASP A 290 -47.81 -6.23 8.39
N THR A 291 -47.40 -6.94 7.33
CA THR A 291 -45.97 -7.14 7.03
C THR A 291 -45.34 -5.83 6.56
N CYS A 292 -46.04 -5.06 5.73
CA CYS A 292 -45.60 -3.74 5.28
C CYS A 292 -45.46 -2.74 6.42
N GLN A 293 -46.46 -2.65 7.31
CA GLN A 293 -46.41 -1.77 8.47
C GLN A 293 -45.26 -2.14 9.40
N LYS A 294 -45.08 -3.44 9.64
CA LYS A 294 -43.96 -3.97 10.42
C LYS A 294 -42.61 -3.60 9.81
N ASP A 295 -42.41 -3.92 8.53
CA ASP A 295 -41.16 -3.60 7.82
C ASP A 295 -40.91 -2.08 7.81
N LYS A 296 -41.96 -1.25 7.64
CA LYS A 296 -41.86 0.21 7.70
C LYS A 296 -41.40 0.71 9.07
N GLN A 297 -42.00 0.20 10.14
CA GLN A 297 -41.60 0.54 11.50
C GLN A 297 -40.18 0.08 11.81
N CYS A 298 -39.80 -1.14 11.40
CA CYS A 298 -38.45 -1.63 11.59
C CYS A 298 -37.39 -0.87 10.78
N GLN A 299 -37.75 -0.28 9.64
CA GLN A 299 -36.82 0.46 8.81
C GLN A 299 -36.68 1.94 9.23
N PHE A 300 -37.77 2.59 9.59
CA PHE A 300 -37.80 4.06 9.79
C PHE A 300 -38.05 4.51 11.22
N ASP A 301 -38.56 3.62 12.08
CA ASP A 301 -38.91 3.95 13.47
C ASP A 301 -38.32 2.93 14.46
N LEU A 302 -37.15 2.39 14.11
CA LEU A 302 -36.56 1.26 14.81
C LEU A 302 -36.38 1.51 16.31
N ILE A 303 -36.04 2.74 16.71
CA ILE A 303 -35.76 3.12 18.11
C ILE A 303 -36.96 2.93 19.06
N HIS A 304 -38.19 2.97 18.55
CA HIS A 304 -39.41 2.77 19.35
C HIS A 304 -39.93 1.33 19.31
N GLN A 305 -39.23 0.42 18.65
CA GLN A 305 -39.66 -0.97 18.49
C GLN A 305 -38.96 -1.91 19.47
N ILE A 306 -39.70 -2.89 20.01
CA ILE A 306 -39.13 -3.95 20.85
C ILE A 306 -38.47 -5.05 19.99
N ALA A 307 -37.51 -5.79 20.58
CA ALA A 307 -36.75 -6.84 19.87
C ALA A 307 -37.61 -7.98 19.30
N SER A 308 -38.75 -8.30 19.94
CA SER A 308 -39.69 -9.31 19.42
C SER A 308 -40.51 -8.83 18.22
N TYR A 309 -40.72 -7.52 18.11
CA TYR A 309 -41.41 -6.92 16.97
C TYR A 309 -40.42 -6.71 15.82
N CYS A 310 -39.34 -5.96 16.06
CA CYS A 310 -38.24 -5.78 15.10
C CYS A 310 -36.99 -6.46 15.65
N PRO A 311 -36.51 -7.56 15.04
CA PRO A 311 -35.25 -8.19 15.43
C PRO A 311 -34.12 -7.18 15.52
N CYS A 312 -33.19 -7.40 16.45
CA CYS A 312 -32.01 -6.55 16.55
C CYS A 312 -31.21 -6.61 15.24
N LEU A 313 -30.84 -5.46 14.72
CA LEU A 313 -29.96 -5.40 13.56
C LEU A 313 -28.58 -5.96 13.94
N PRO A 314 -27.85 -6.57 12.98
CA PRO A 314 -26.52 -7.09 13.24
C PRO A 314 -25.47 -5.98 13.43
N THR A 315 -25.77 -4.74 13.02
CA THR A 315 -24.85 -3.60 13.06
C THR A 315 -25.59 -2.30 13.28
N ASN A 316 -25.02 -1.36 14.04
CA ASN A 316 -25.57 -0.02 14.27
C ASN A 316 -27.06 0.02 14.67
N ASP A 317 -27.57 -1.01 15.36
CA ASP A 317 -28.92 -0.96 15.92
C ASP A 317 -28.98 0.15 16.98
N PRO A 318 -29.82 1.19 16.81
CA PRO A 318 -29.91 2.31 17.75
C PRO A 318 -30.42 1.88 19.13
N ARG A 319 -30.93 0.66 19.28
CA ARG A 319 -31.39 0.09 20.55
C ARG A 319 -30.33 -0.77 21.24
N ALA A 320 -29.13 -0.91 20.67
CA ALA A 320 -28.04 -1.69 21.25
C ALA A 320 -27.66 -1.14 22.65
N GLY A 321 -27.57 -2.03 23.63
CA GLY A 321 -27.33 -1.68 25.04
C GLY A 321 -28.57 -1.26 25.83
N ILE A 322 -29.75 -1.17 25.20
CA ILE A 322 -31.02 -0.86 25.88
C ILE A 322 -31.95 -2.08 25.83
N ILE A 323 -32.41 -2.44 24.63
CA ILE A 323 -33.32 -3.56 24.39
C ILE A 323 -32.61 -4.67 23.60
N CYS A 324 -31.64 -4.29 22.78
CA CYS A 324 -30.77 -5.21 22.07
C CYS A 324 -29.44 -5.39 22.82
N PRO A 325 -28.78 -6.55 22.72
CA PRO A 325 -27.43 -6.72 23.23
C PRO A 325 -26.49 -5.61 22.74
N GLN A 326 -25.57 -5.19 23.60
CA GLN A 326 -24.56 -4.20 23.21
C GLN A 326 -23.59 -4.84 22.20
N TYR A 327 -23.09 -4.03 21.25
CA TYR A 327 -22.02 -4.49 20.37
C TYR A 327 -20.70 -4.65 21.13
N CYS A 328 -19.96 -5.68 20.78
CA CYS A 328 -18.63 -5.91 21.33
C CYS A 328 -17.66 -4.79 20.92
N ILE A 329 -16.94 -4.26 21.90
CA ILE A 329 -15.87 -3.29 21.68
C ILE A 329 -14.54 -4.03 21.82
N LYS A 330 -13.62 -3.84 20.86
CA LYS A 330 -12.28 -4.46 20.86
C LYS A 330 -11.57 -4.25 22.20
N GLY A 331 -11.10 -5.33 22.83
CA GLY A 331 -10.46 -5.32 24.15
C GLY A 331 -11.41 -5.28 25.34
N LYS A 332 -12.72 -5.12 25.11
CA LYS A 332 -13.76 -5.04 26.15
C LYS A 332 -14.94 -5.99 25.86
N VAL A 333 -14.68 -7.14 25.23
CA VAL A 333 -15.73 -8.13 24.97
C VAL A 333 -16.36 -8.64 26.26
N THR A 334 -17.69 -8.78 26.25
CA THR A 334 -18.50 -9.43 27.28
C THR A 334 -19.11 -10.73 26.76
N SER A 335 -19.55 -11.63 27.63
CA SER A 335 -20.21 -12.88 27.19
C SER A 335 -21.54 -12.60 26.46
N GLU A 336 -22.17 -11.47 26.77
CA GLU A 336 -23.48 -11.08 26.26
C GLU A 336 -23.41 -10.17 25.02
N CYS A 337 -22.27 -9.56 24.71
CA CYS A 337 -22.17 -8.66 23.55
C CYS A 337 -22.28 -9.41 22.21
N VAL A 338 -22.73 -8.71 21.17
CA VAL A 338 -22.85 -9.23 19.79
C VAL A 338 -21.76 -8.61 18.91
N CYS A 339 -21.16 -9.41 18.03
CA CYS A 339 -20.14 -8.94 17.10
C CYS A 339 -20.80 -8.20 15.93
N ASP A 340 -20.32 -6.98 15.64
CA ASP A 340 -20.83 -6.15 14.56
C ASP A 340 -20.12 -6.53 13.24
N THR A 341 -20.90 -6.93 12.23
CA THR A 341 -20.37 -7.41 10.94
C THR A 341 -19.86 -6.29 10.01
N ASN A 342 -20.12 -5.01 10.32
CA ASN A 342 -19.80 -3.87 9.45
C ASN A 342 -18.67 -2.97 10.03
N MET A 343 -18.07 -3.30 11.16
CA MET A 343 -16.94 -2.54 11.70
C MET A 343 -15.64 -2.86 10.94
N SER A 344 -15.10 -1.86 10.24
CA SER A 344 -13.85 -2.00 9.45
C SER A 344 -12.61 -2.31 10.29
N ASN A 345 -12.58 -1.90 11.56
CA ASN A 345 -11.40 -2.02 12.44
C ASN A 345 -11.46 -3.20 13.42
N TYR A 346 -12.55 -3.95 13.42
CA TYR A 346 -12.79 -5.09 14.30
C TYR A 346 -13.81 -6.01 13.65
N SER A 347 -13.31 -6.91 12.80
CA SER A 347 -14.16 -7.80 12.00
C SER A 347 -14.94 -8.77 12.88
N ASP A 348 -16.01 -9.35 12.34
CA ASP A 348 -16.77 -10.38 13.04
C ASP A 348 -15.85 -11.54 13.46
N GLU A 349 -14.95 -12.01 12.59
CA GLU A 349 -14.02 -13.10 12.93
C GLU A 349 -13.09 -12.72 14.10
N GLN A 350 -12.55 -11.50 14.10
CA GLN A 350 -11.71 -11.02 15.20
C GLN A 350 -12.49 -10.94 16.51
N CYS A 351 -13.74 -10.50 16.46
CA CYS A 351 -14.61 -10.39 17.61
C CYS A 351 -15.01 -11.76 18.18
N GLN A 352 -15.43 -12.70 17.32
CA GLN A 352 -15.76 -14.06 17.73
C GLN A 352 -14.55 -14.76 18.33
N GLN A 353 -13.36 -14.57 17.74
CA GLN A 353 -12.11 -15.09 18.27
C GLN A 353 -11.81 -14.52 19.66
N GLU A 354 -11.89 -13.20 19.85
CA GLU A 354 -11.66 -12.58 21.15
C GLU A 354 -12.65 -13.08 22.21
N LYS A 355 -13.93 -13.22 21.82
CA LYS A 355 -14.99 -13.74 22.70
C LYS A 355 -14.73 -15.20 23.10
N ALA A 356 -14.34 -16.05 22.15
CA ALA A 356 -13.96 -17.44 22.40
C ALA A 356 -12.72 -17.53 23.31
N CYS A 357 -11.69 -16.73 23.07
CA CYS A 357 -10.50 -16.70 23.91
C CYS A 357 -10.79 -16.24 25.34
N LYS A 358 -11.80 -15.38 25.55
CA LYS A 358 -12.13 -14.87 26.88
C LYS A 358 -13.09 -15.77 27.67
N TYR A 359 -14.07 -16.38 27.00
CA TYR A 359 -15.18 -17.07 27.67
C TYR A 359 -15.25 -18.57 27.40
N ASP A 360 -14.56 -19.07 26.37
CA ASP A 360 -14.58 -20.49 25.98
C ASP A 360 -13.17 -21.04 25.76
N LEU A 361 -12.22 -20.54 26.55
CA LEU A 361 -10.79 -20.79 26.36
C LEU A 361 -10.45 -22.28 26.30
N ILE A 362 -11.10 -23.12 27.11
CA ILE A 362 -10.82 -24.57 27.23
C ILE A 362 -10.99 -25.35 25.90
N HIS A 363 -11.83 -24.87 24.98
CA HIS A 363 -12.06 -25.50 23.68
C HIS A 363 -11.20 -24.90 22.54
N GLN A 364 -10.33 -23.94 22.85
CA GLN A 364 -9.52 -23.25 21.84
C GLN A 364 -8.10 -23.81 21.74
N THR A 365 -7.53 -23.77 20.54
CA THR A 365 -6.12 -24.13 20.32
C THR A 365 -5.17 -22.99 20.71
N ASN A 366 -3.89 -23.29 20.91
CA ASN A 366 -2.85 -22.27 21.16
C ASN A 366 -2.57 -21.36 19.94
N VAL A 367 -2.95 -21.80 18.73
CA VAL A 367 -2.87 -21.00 17.50
C VAL A 367 -3.99 -19.97 17.46
N THR A 368 -5.20 -20.37 17.85
CA THR A 368 -6.37 -19.48 17.88
C THR A 368 -6.32 -18.52 19.06
N CYS A 369 -5.97 -19.02 20.25
CA CYS A 369 -5.90 -18.22 21.47
C CYS A 369 -4.55 -18.48 22.13
N PRO A 370 -3.64 -17.48 22.14
CA PRO A 370 -2.36 -17.59 22.84
C PRO A 370 -2.55 -18.12 24.27
N CYS A 371 -1.60 -18.93 24.73
CA CYS A 371 -1.63 -19.45 26.08
C CYS A 371 -1.54 -18.30 27.09
N LEU A 372 -2.39 -18.33 28.13
CA LEU A 372 -2.32 -17.36 29.22
C LEU A 372 -1.03 -17.57 30.03
N SER A 373 -0.52 -16.49 30.63
CA SER A 373 0.68 -16.55 31.46
C SER A 373 0.45 -17.13 32.86
N THR A 374 -0.82 -17.26 33.27
CA THR A 374 -1.26 -17.80 34.57
C THR A 374 -2.57 -18.57 34.39
N ASP A 375 -2.76 -19.65 35.14
CA ASP A 375 -4.03 -20.39 35.24
C ASP A 375 -4.74 -20.71 33.90
N ASP A 376 -3.99 -20.90 32.79
CA ASP A 376 -4.60 -21.33 31.52
C ASP A 376 -5.21 -22.73 31.73
N PRO A 377 -6.54 -22.90 31.57
CA PRO A 377 -7.20 -24.18 31.78
C PRO A 377 -6.74 -25.27 30.79
N ARG A 378 -5.99 -24.89 29.75
CA ARG A 378 -5.41 -25.80 28.76
C ARG A 378 -3.95 -26.18 29.06
N ALA A 379 -3.36 -25.67 30.13
CA ALA A 379 -2.01 -26.03 30.55
C ALA A 379 -1.87 -27.55 30.72
N GLY A 380 -0.80 -28.12 30.16
CA GLY A 380 -0.54 -29.56 30.14
C GLY A 380 -1.25 -30.34 29.01
N ASN A 381 -2.05 -29.66 28.19
CA ASN A 381 -2.69 -30.25 27.02
C ASN A 381 -2.34 -29.45 25.75
N ALA A 382 -3.12 -28.41 25.42
CA ALA A 382 -2.85 -27.57 24.26
C ALA A 382 -1.78 -26.48 24.53
N CYS A 383 -1.60 -26.13 25.80
CA CYS A 383 -0.58 -25.19 26.27
C CYS A 383 0.47 -25.92 27.11
N PRO A 384 1.73 -25.44 27.13
CA PRO A 384 2.74 -26.03 27.99
C PRO A 384 2.31 -25.96 29.47
N ASP A 385 2.74 -26.93 30.27
CA ASP A 385 2.51 -26.93 31.72
C ASP A 385 3.14 -25.70 32.40
N TYR A 386 2.63 -25.30 33.56
CA TYR A 386 3.35 -24.34 34.41
C TYR A 386 4.42 -25.04 35.25
N CYS A 387 5.56 -24.39 35.43
CA CYS A 387 6.62 -24.90 36.29
C CYS A 387 6.14 -24.84 37.74
N THR A 388 6.15 -25.98 38.44
CA THR A 388 5.67 -26.06 39.84
C THR A 388 6.81 -26.22 40.85
N ALA A 389 7.99 -26.65 40.40
CA ALA A 389 9.22 -26.74 41.18
C ALA A 389 10.45 -26.81 40.25
N ILE A 390 11.65 -26.68 40.85
CA ILE A 390 12.95 -26.75 40.16
C ILE A 390 13.15 -28.02 39.31
N ASP A 391 12.49 -29.13 39.64
CA ASP A 391 12.65 -30.43 38.97
C ASP A 391 11.33 -31.06 38.43
N LYS A 392 10.21 -30.30 38.34
CA LYS A 392 8.93 -30.79 37.81
C LYS A 392 8.07 -29.70 37.13
N PRO A 393 7.45 -29.97 35.95
CA PRO A 393 7.85 -30.86 34.85
C PRO A 393 8.74 -30.11 33.84
N ASN A 394 9.67 -30.83 33.15
CA ASN A 394 10.59 -30.49 32.03
C ASN A 394 10.78 -29.02 31.56
N THR A 395 11.91 -28.66 30.92
CA THR A 395 12.20 -27.27 30.50
C THR A 395 11.15 -26.60 29.59
N ASP A 396 10.16 -27.34 29.13
CA ASP A 396 9.09 -26.83 28.29
C ASP A 396 7.95 -26.23 29.11
N CYS A 397 7.96 -26.34 30.45
CA CYS A 397 7.02 -25.63 31.29
C CYS A 397 7.20 -24.09 31.18
N VAL A 398 6.15 -23.31 31.39
CA VAL A 398 6.17 -21.84 31.43
C VAL A 398 6.26 -21.37 32.88
N CYS A 399 7.03 -20.31 33.14
CA CYS A 399 7.07 -19.70 34.47
C CYS A 399 5.79 -18.89 34.67
N ASP A 400 4.91 -19.37 35.54
CA ASP A 400 3.62 -18.75 35.87
C ASP A 400 3.82 -17.39 36.55
N SER A 401 3.42 -16.31 35.87
CA SER A 401 3.56 -14.93 36.37
C SER A 401 2.80 -14.65 37.68
N GLY A 402 1.78 -15.45 37.99
CA GLY A 402 0.93 -15.31 39.16
C GLY A 402 1.32 -16.24 40.31
N SER A 403 2.28 -17.14 40.11
CA SER A 403 2.68 -18.12 41.12
C SER A 403 3.34 -17.45 42.33
N THR A 404 2.75 -17.67 43.51
CA THR A 404 3.30 -17.23 44.79
C THR A 404 4.27 -18.25 45.40
N SER A 405 4.11 -19.53 45.08
CA SER A 405 4.93 -20.64 45.59
C SER A 405 6.23 -20.81 44.81
N TYR A 406 6.21 -20.59 43.49
CA TYR A 406 7.38 -20.64 42.63
C TYR A 406 7.49 -19.36 41.81
N LYS A 407 7.99 -18.30 42.47
CA LYS A 407 8.04 -16.95 41.91
C LYS A 407 8.67 -16.96 40.51
N PRO A 408 8.14 -16.15 39.56
CA PRO A 408 8.64 -16.12 38.18
C PRO A 408 10.15 -15.89 38.08
N SER A 409 10.70 -14.99 38.90
CA SER A 409 12.15 -14.70 38.93
C SER A 409 12.98 -15.91 39.35
N GLN A 410 12.50 -16.66 40.35
CA GLN A 410 13.15 -17.90 40.80
C GLN A 410 13.06 -18.96 39.71
N CYS A 411 11.88 -19.17 39.12
CA CYS A 411 11.68 -20.10 38.01
C CYS A 411 12.61 -19.81 36.81
N GLN A 412 12.74 -18.54 36.41
CA GLN A 412 13.63 -18.17 35.31
C GLN A 412 15.11 -18.37 35.64
N THR A 413 15.49 -18.20 36.91
CA THR A 413 16.86 -18.44 37.37
C THR A 413 17.17 -19.93 37.38
N ASP A 414 16.28 -20.74 37.96
CA ASP A 414 16.42 -22.18 38.09
C ASP A 414 16.36 -22.92 36.75
N LYS A 415 15.70 -22.35 35.74
CA LYS A 415 15.76 -22.85 34.37
C LYS A 415 17.16 -22.79 33.76
N LYS A 416 18.09 -21.99 34.30
CA LYS A 416 19.46 -21.91 33.79
C LYS A 416 20.31 -23.02 34.39
N CYS A 417 21.16 -23.63 33.58
CA CYS A 417 22.09 -24.64 34.07
C CYS A 417 23.08 -24.04 35.09
N THR A 418 23.19 -24.68 36.25
CA THR A 418 24.22 -24.39 37.26
C THR A 418 25.36 -25.42 37.24
N VAL A 419 25.14 -26.52 36.53
CA VAL A 419 26.08 -27.63 36.39
C VAL A 419 27.22 -27.24 35.43
N ASN A 420 28.46 -27.57 35.81
CA ASN A 420 29.66 -27.27 35.02
C ASN A 420 29.60 -27.84 33.58
N SER A 421 30.16 -27.10 32.63
CA SER A 421 30.15 -27.39 31.18
C SER A 421 30.75 -28.75 30.73
N ASN A 422 31.57 -29.36 31.59
CA ASN A 422 32.20 -30.66 31.34
C ASN A 422 31.33 -31.85 31.80
N GLN A 423 30.19 -31.60 32.43
CA GLN A 423 29.28 -32.64 32.89
C GLN A 423 28.15 -32.89 31.89
N THR A 424 27.27 -33.83 32.22
CA THR A 424 26.07 -34.16 31.45
C THR A 424 24.85 -33.99 32.33
N VAL A 425 23.80 -33.40 31.78
CA VAL A 425 22.48 -33.29 32.38
C VAL A 425 21.48 -34.08 31.53
N SER A 426 20.28 -34.32 32.07
CA SER A 426 19.22 -34.90 31.26
C SER A 426 18.92 -33.98 30.08
N THR A 427 18.62 -34.55 28.91
CA THR A 427 18.34 -33.77 27.71
C THR A 427 17.20 -32.79 27.98
N ASN A 428 17.43 -31.50 27.69
CA ASN A 428 16.52 -30.40 27.95
C ASN A 428 16.05 -30.34 29.42
N SER A 429 16.95 -30.49 30.39
CA SER A 429 16.61 -30.28 31.81
C SER A 429 16.89 -28.87 32.31
N CYS A 430 17.78 -28.13 31.64
CA CYS A 430 18.07 -26.73 31.92
C CYS A 430 18.55 -26.03 30.64
N THR A 431 18.44 -24.71 30.59
CA THR A 431 18.92 -23.85 29.51
C THR A 431 20.41 -23.55 29.71
N CYS A 432 21.21 -23.78 28.68
CA CYS A 432 22.64 -23.48 28.68
C CYS A 432 22.89 -21.99 28.93
N THR A 433 23.96 -21.65 29.63
CA THR A 433 24.44 -20.27 29.78
C THR A 433 25.86 -20.14 29.24
N SER A 434 26.40 -18.92 29.15
CA SER A 434 27.77 -18.68 28.70
C SER A 434 28.85 -19.32 29.59
N SER A 435 28.54 -19.58 30.88
CA SER A 435 29.45 -20.21 31.83
C SER A 435 29.15 -21.69 32.08
N ASN A 436 27.89 -22.13 31.90
CA ASN A 436 27.43 -23.48 32.21
C ASN A 436 26.63 -24.09 31.04
N TYR A 437 27.29 -24.94 30.25
CA TYR A 437 26.73 -25.60 29.06
C TYR A 437 27.00 -27.12 29.07
N PRO A 438 26.53 -27.87 30.09
CA PRO A 438 26.73 -29.31 30.16
C PRO A 438 26.12 -30.03 28.95
N SER A 439 26.61 -31.21 28.62
CA SER A 439 26.00 -32.02 27.56
C SER A 439 24.54 -32.32 27.90
N GLY A 440 23.61 -32.07 26.98
CA GLY A 440 22.16 -32.26 27.21
C GLY A 440 21.39 -31.00 27.63
N CYS A 441 22.03 -29.85 27.88
CA CYS A 441 21.29 -28.62 28.11
C CYS A 441 20.53 -28.12 26.86
N LYS A 442 19.41 -27.43 27.07
CA LYS A 442 18.61 -26.77 26.03
C LYS A 442 19.28 -25.46 25.63
N CYS A 443 19.37 -25.18 24.34
CA CYS A 443 19.98 -23.94 23.87
C CYS A 443 19.03 -22.74 24.07
N PRO A 444 19.56 -21.57 24.46
CA PRO A 444 18.78 -20.33 24.52
C PRO A 444 18.14 -20.01 23.17
N THR A 445 16.86 -19.61 23.19
CA THR A 445 16.18 -19.11 21.99
C THR A 445 16.63 -17.69 21.63
N ASN A 446 16.98 -16.89 22.65
CA ASN A 446 17.54 -15.55 22.44
C ASN A 446 18.99 -15.66 21.95
N SER A 447 19.24 -15.22 20.72
CA SER A 447 20.56 -15.34 20.10
C SER A 447 21.67 -14.68 20.91
N SER A 448 21.40 -13.56 21.59
CA SER A 448 22.39 -12.85 22.42
C SER A 448 22.93 -13.71 23.58
N GLU A 449 22.15 -14.69 24.05
CA GLU A 449 22.54 -15.61 25.13
C GLU A 449 23.42 -16.77 24.64
N LEU A 450 23.60 -16.92 23.32
CA LEU A 450 24.49 -17.92 22.74
C LEU A 450 25.98 -17.53 22.85
N ILE A 451 26.29 -16.26 23.16
CA ILE A 451 27.67 -15.79 23.29
C ILE A 451 28.39 -16.58 24.38
N GLY A 452 29.54 -17.18 24.04
CA GLY A 452 30.33 -18.03 24.96
C GLY A 452 29.92 -19.50 24.98
N ILE A 453 28.83 -19.89 24.31
CA ILE A 453 28.40 -21.29 24.20
C ILE A 453 28.96 -21.90 22.90
N PRO A 454 29.71 -23.02 22.94
CA PRO A 454 30.31 -23.61 21.74
C PRO A 454 29.26 -24.27 20.82
N SER A 455 29.56 -24.32 19.51
CA SER A 455 28.66 -24.89 18.49
C SER A 455 28.42 -26.40 18.66
N SER A 456 29.33 -27.10 19.35
CA SER A 456 29.20 -28.51 19.72
C SER A 456 28.15 -28.77 20.82
N ARG A 457 27.71 -27.72 21.52
CA ARG A 457 26.63 -27.78 22.51
C ARG A 457 25.35 -27.20 21.95
N CYS A 458 25.46 -26.02 21.34
CA CYS A 458 24.35 -25.36 20.68
C CYS A 458 24.67 -25.08 19.24
N ILE A 459 24.01 -25.83 18.35
CA ILE A 459 24.12 -25.64 16.91
C ILE A 459 23.95 -24.16 16.55
N CYS A 460 24.67 -23.72 15.52
CA CYS A 460 24.58 -22.35 15.06
C CYS A 460 23.17 -22.05 14.58
N HIS A 461 22.60 -20.92 15.01
CA HIS A 461 21.32 -20.47 14.48
C HIS A 461 21.47 -20.14 13.00
N THR A 462 20.41 -20.38 12.23
CA THR A 462 20.40 -20.07 10.79
C THR A 462 20.35 -18.57 10.51
N THR A 463 20.07 -17.74 11.52
CA THR A 463 19.92 -16.29 11.40
C THR A 463 20.39 -15.57 12.66
N GLY A 464 21.13 -14.48 12.50
CA GLY A 464 21.49 -13.60 13.62
C GLY A 464 22.19 -14.27 14.80
N ASP A 465 22.90 -15.39 14.58
CA ASP A 465 23.74 -16.00 15.61
C ASP A 465 24.94 -15.05 15.88
N PRO A 466 25.11 -14.51 17.08
CA PRO A 466 26.21 -13.59 17.39
C PRO A 466 27.57 -14.29 17.32
N ARG A 467 27.63 -15.61 17.24
CA ARG A 467 28.86 -16.39 17.06
C ARG A 467 29.28 -16.51 15.59
N ALA A 468 28.50 -15.96 14.65
CA ALA A 468 28.84 -15.97 13.23
C ALA A 468 30.21 -15.31 12.97
N GLY A 469 31.07 -15.99 12.22
CA GLY A 469 32.44 -15.56 11.92
C GLY A 469 33.50 -15.92 12.95
N SER A 470 33.12 -16.45 14.11
CA SER A 470 34.05 -17.05 15.07
C SER A 470 33.88 -18.56 15.12
N VAL A 471 32.87 -19.02 15.87
CA VAL A 471 32.55 -20.44 16.07
C VAL A 471 31.53 -20.94 15.05
N CYS A 472 30.71 -20.03 14.52
CA CYS A 472 29.69 -20.31 13.52
C CYS A 472 30.08 -19.78 12.14
N PRO A 473 29.60 -20.39 11.04
CA PRO A 473 29.81 -19.86 9.70
C PRO A 473 29.33 -18.40 9.58
N VAL A 474 30.03 -17.60 8.78
CA VAL A 474 29.62 -16.23 8.46
C VAL A 474 28.33 -16.26 7.64
N TYR A 475 27.41 -15.32 7.86
CA TYR A 475 26.24 -15.18 7.00
C TYR A 475 26.59 -14.58 5.64
N CYS A 476 25.93 -15.07 4.60
CA CYS A 476 26.08 -14.55 3.25
C CYS A 476 25.54 -13.12 3.15
N VAL A 477 26.35 -12.19 2.64
CA VAL A 477 25.93 -10.81 2.34
C VAL A 477 25.84 -10.65 0.82
N LYS A 478 24.76 -10.02 0.35
CA LYS A 478 24.55 -9.77 -1.09
C LYS A 478 25.73 -8.97 -1.65
N GLY A 479 26.37 -9.50 -2.71
CA GLY A 479 27.56 -8.90 -3.34
C GLY A 479 28.90 -9.38 -2.76
N SER A 480 28.91 -10.00 -1.58
CA SER A 480 30.12 -10.52 -0.92
C SER A 480 29.93 -11.97 -0.48
N LEU A 481 29.60 -12.84 -1.44
CA LEU A 481 29.36 -14.25 -1.18
C LEU A 481 30.69 -15.01 -1.02
N SER A 482 30.72 -15.98 -0.09
CA SER A 482 31.80 -16.95 0.04
C SER A 482 31.27 -18.37 -0.13
N PRO A 483 32.10 -19.35 -0.53
CA PRO A 483 31.66 -20.74 -0.64
C PRO A 483 31.18 -21.32 0.70
N THR A 484 31.67 -20.79 1.82
CA THR A 484 31.42 -21.30 3.17
C THR A 484 30.35 -20.52 3.94
N CYS A 485 29.88 -19.37 3.42
CA CYS A 485 28.84 -18.59 4.11
C CYS A 485 27.51 -19.34 4.16
N VAL A 486 26.68 -19.05 5.17
CA VAL A 486 25.33 -19.63 5.34
C VAL A 486 24.27 -18.59 4.96
N CYS A 487 23.26 -19.01 4.22
CA CYS A 487 22.16 -18.14 3.78
C CYS A 487 21.14 -17.94 4.91
N ASP A 488 20.98 -16.69 5.35
CA ASP A 488 20.07 -16.29 6.42
C ASP A 488 18.60 -16.48 6.00
N THR A 489 17.81 -17.18 6.82
CA THR A 489 16.38 -17.45 6.58
C THR A 489 15.43 -16.31 6.91
N ASN A 490 15.86 -15.30 7.67
CA ASN A 490 15.01 -14.22 8.19
C ASN A 490 15.33 -12.86 7.55
N LEU A 491 16.35 -12.76 6.69
CA LEU A 491 16.67 -11.51 6.01
C LEU A 491 15.69 -11.22 4.86
N SER A 492 14.82 -10.24 5.04
CA SER A 492 13.84 -9.84 4.01
C SER A 492 14.49 -9.20 2.77
N SER A 493 15.61 -8.48 2.95
CA SER A 493 16.36 -7.84 1.87
C SER A 493 17.19 -8.81 1.04
N TYR A 494 17.50 -9.98 1.59
CA TYR A 494 18.22 -11.04 0.90
C TYR A 494 17.69 -12.43 1.30
N PRO A 495 16.50 -12.80 0.79
CA PRO A 495 15.84 -14.05 1.19
C PRO A 495 16.74 -15.26 0.93
N SER A 496 16.69 -16.24 1.84
CA SER A 496 17.51 -17.46 1.74
C SER A 496 17.44 -18.14 0.36
N SER A 497 16.26 -18.15 -0.28
CA SER A 497 16.09 -18.70 -1.63
C SER A 497 16.93 -17.96 -2.69
N GLN A 498 16.98 -16.63 -2.63
CA GLN A 498 17.80 -15.82 -3.52
C GLN A 498 19.28 -15.98 -3.18
N CYS A 499 19.65 -16.02 -1.90
CA CYS A 499 21.02 -16.26 -1.48
C CYS A 499 21.57 -17.60 -1.96
N MET A 500 20.79 -18.68 -1.80
CA MET A 500 21.20 -20.01 -2.25
C MET A 500 21.35 -20.05 -3.77
N LYS A 501 20.44 -19.39 -4.49
CA LYS A 501 20.53 -19.23 -5.95
C LYS A 501 21.82 -18.53 -6.35
N ASP A 502 22.09 -17.35 -5.79
CA ASP A 502 23.29 -16.57 -6.11
C ASP A 502 24.57 -17.35 -5.77
N LYS A 503 24.60 -18.04 -4.62
CA LYS A 503 25.73 -18.86 -4.20
C LYS A 503 26.02 -19.99 -5.19
N ILE A 504 24.99 -20.67 -5.66
CA ILE A 504 25.12 -21.72 -6.69
C ILE A 504 25.57 -21.12 -8.02
N CYS A 505 24.99 -19.99 -8.44
CA CYS A 505 25.36 -19.32 -9.69
C CYS A 505 26.78 -18.74 -9.69
N ILE A 506 27.37 -18.46 -8.52
CA ILE A 506 28.75 -18.00 -8.41
C ILE A 506 29.73 -19.17 -8.32
N PHE A 507 29.48 -20.16 -7.45
CA PHE A 507 30.49 -21.18 -7.13
C PHE A 507 30.29 -22.52 -7.86
N ASN A 508 29.11 -22.76 -8.43
CA ASN A 508 28.81 -24.01 -9.15
C ASN A 508 28.07 -23.75 -10.46
N LEU A 509 28.45 -22.68 -11.16
CA LEU A 509 27.78 -22.22 -12.38
C LEU A 509 27.74 -23.28 -13.48
N SER A 510 28.83 -24.02 -13.70
CA SER A 510 28.98 -24.98 -14.80
C SER A 510 27.98 -26.15 -14.77
N GLN A 511 27.35 -26.41 -13.63
CA GLN A 511 26.35 -27.47 -13.47
C GLN A 511 24.89 -26.96 -13.56
N GLN A 512 24.69 -25.67 -13.84
CA GLN A 512 23.36 -25.04 -13.82
C GLN A 512 22.79 -24.79 -15.21
N THR A 513 21.46 -24.82 -15.30
CA THR A 513 20.75 -24.43 -16.54
C THR A 513 20.67 -22.90 -16.67
N LYS A 514 20.37 -22.42 -17.88
CA LYS A 514 20.21 -20.97 -18.14
C LYS A 514 18.97 -20.38 -17.48
N GLU A 515 17.94 -21.19 -17.24
CA GLU A 515 16.71 -20.78 -16.54
C GLU A 515 16.97 -20.58 -15.05
N TYR A 516 17.82 -21.41 -14.45
CA TYR A 516 18.19 -21.29 -13.05
C TYR A 516 19.24 -20.20 -12.83
N CYS A 517 20.34 -20.23 -13.57
CA CYS A 517 21.38 -19.18 -13.53
C CYS A 517 21.50 -18.53 -14.91
N PRO A 518 21.12 -17.25 -15.06
CA PRO A 518 21.28 -16.52 -16.31
C PRO A 518 22.71 -16.60 -16.84
N CYS A 519 22.87 -16.61 -18.16
CA CYS A 519 24.18 -16.66 -18.79
C CYS A 519 24.97 -15.40 -18.45
N LEU A 520 26.22 -15.57 -18.01
CA LEU A 520 27.10 -14.44 -17.72
C LEU A 520 27.49 -13.73 -19.03
N MET A 521 27.62 -12.41 -18.96
CA MET A 521 28.05 -11.60 -20.11
C MET A 521 29.54 -11.73 -20.41
N LYS A 522 30.31 -12.43 -19.57
CA LYS A 522 31.74 -12.64 -19.74
C LYS A 522 32.15 -13.99 -19.16
N GLY A 523 32.91 -14.77 -19.92
CA GLY A 523 33.53 -16.01 -19.46
C GLY A 523 32.59 -17.06 -18.84
N ASP A 524 31.32 -17.14 -19.26
CA ASP A 524 30.41 -18.18 -18.77
C ASP A 524 30.96 -19.56 -19.21
N PRO A 525 31.29 -20.46 -18.26
CA PRO A 525 31.87 -21.77 -18.59
C PRO A 525 30.89 -22.68 -19.33
N ARG A 526 29.62 -22.29 -19.46
CA ARG A 526 28.58 -23.01 -20.17
C ARG A 526 28.30 -22.48 -21.58
N ALA A 527 29.06 -21.49 -22.05
CA ALA A 527 28.99 -21.00 -23.42
C ALA A 527 29.17 -22.17 -24.42
N ASP A 528 28.55 -22.05 -25.59
CA ASP A 528 28.51 -23.04 -26.69
C ASP A 528 27.64 -24.29 -26.46
N ASN A 529 27.21 -24.57 -25.22
CA ASN A 529 26.34 -25.72 -24.92
C ASN A 529 24.98 -25.29 -24.34
N VAL A 530 25.00 -24.74 -23.12
CA VAL A 530 23.78 -24.34 -22.40
C VAL A 530 23.48 -22.87 -22.67
N CYS A 531 24.53 -22.06 -22.70
CA CYS A 531 24.47 -20.64 -23.03
C CYS A 531 24.90 -20.41 -24.47
N PRO A 532 24.36 -19.39 -25.16
CA PRO A 532 24.83 -19.04 -26.49
C PRO A 532 26.32 -18.72 -26.48
N SER A 533 26.98 -19.00 -27.61
CA SER A 533 28.37 -18.63 -27.84
C SER A 533 28.55 -17.11 -27.77
N TYR A 534 29.75 -16.64 -27.46
CA TYR A 534 30.06 -15.21 -27.56
C TYR A 534 30.33 -14.80 -29.02
N CYS A 535 29.86 -13.62 -29.42
CA CYS A 535 30.13 -13.06 -30.74
C CYS A 535 31.60 -12.61 -30.81
N LYS A 536 32.40 -13.23 -31.69
CA LYS A 536 33.84 -12.93 -31.80
C LYS A 536 34.15 -11.79 -32.77
N SER A 537 33.30 -11.59 -33.78
CA SER A 537 33.44 -10.53 -34.78
C SER A 537 32.11 -10.27 -35.48
N LYS A 538 32.03 -9.16 -36.23
CA LYS A 538 30.88 -8.83 -37.09
C LYS A 538 30.57 -9.91 -38.15
N VAL A 539 31.60 -10.61 -38.64
CA VAL A 539 31.44 -11.65 -39.68
C VAL A 539 30.84 -12.93 -39.11
N GLU A 540 31.11 -13.22 -37.84
CA GLU A 540 30.58 -14.39 -37.11
C GLU A 540 29.33 -14.06 -36.30
N LEU A 541 28.77 -12.87 -36.49
CA LEU A 541 27.62 -12.39 -35.74
C LEU A 541 26.36 -13.19 -36.12
N THR A 542 25.75 -13.81 -35.12
CA THR A 542 24.46 -14.50 -35.26
C THR A 542 23.43 -13.86 -34.33
N ILE A 543 22.14 -14.08 -34.60
CA ILE A 543 21.06 -13.61 -33.74
C ILE A 543 21.14 -14.27 -32.34
N GLU A 544 21.76 -15.43 -32.24
CA GLU A 544 21.83 -16.21 -31.01
C GLU A 544 23.04 -15.86 -30.14
N CYS A 545 24.18 -15.44 -30.70
CA CYS A 545 25.39 -15.19 -29.90
C CYS A 545 25.26 -14.00 -28.92
N MET A 546 26.02 -14.03 -27.82
CA MET A 546 26.05 -12.98 -26.79
C MET A 546 27.19 -11.98 -27.01
N CYS A 547 26.94 -10.70 -26.75
CA CYS A 547 27.96 -9.65 -26.83
C CYS A 547 28.74 -9.57 -25.52
N GLU A 548 30.02 -9.94 -25.54
CA GLU A 548 30.88 -10.03 -24.36
C GLU A 548 31.52 -8.69 -23.96
N LEU A 549 31.64 -8.46 -22.65
CA LEU A 549 32.40 -7.35 -22.08
C LEU A 549 33.92 -7.56 -22.24
N ASP A 550 34.63 -6.52 -22.68
CA ASP A 550 36.09 -6.52 -22.93
C ASP A 550 36.58 -7.50 -24.02
N SER A 551 35.69 -7.90 -24.94
CA SER A 551 36.04 -8.68 -26.12
C SER A 551 36.78 -7.83 -27.17
N SER A 552 37.51 -8.48 -28.08
CA SER A 552 38.04 -7.86 -29.31
C SER A 552 36.94 -7.27 -30.20
N TYR A 553 35.70 -7.68 -29.99
CA TYR A 553 34.50 -7.10 -30.55
C TYR A 553 33.72 -6.35 -29.47
N PRO A 554 33.94 -5.03 -29.30
CA PRO A 554 33.40 -4.28 -28.17
C PRO A 554 31.88 -4.43 -28.05
N GLN A 555 31.38 -4.63 -26.83
CA GLN A 555 29.96 -4.92 -26.55
C GLN A 555 29.01 -3.94 -27.26
N ALA A 556 29.24 -2.63 -27.13
CA ALA A 556 28.38 -1.62 -27.76
C ALA A 556 28.37 -1.71 -29.30
N THR A 557 29.48 -2.13 -29.91
CA THR A 557 29.56 -2.36 -31.36
C THR A 557 28.83 -3.66 -31.74
N CYS A 558 29.04 -4.73 -30.97
CA CYS A 558 28.34 -6.00 -31.17
C CYS A 558 26.82 -5.87 -31.04
N GLU A 559 26.31 -5.17 -30.02
CA GLU A 559 24.88 -4.98 -29.81
C GLU A 559 24.26 -4.13 -30.94
N ARG A 560 24.97 -3.08 -31.38
CA ARG A 560 24.55 -2.26 -32.52
C ARG A 560 24.46 -3.08 -33.79
N ASP A 561 25.52 -3.82 -34.13
CA ASP A 561 25.53 -4.67 -35.32
C ASP A 561 24.45 -5.77 -35.23
N LYS A 562 24.16 -6.29 -34.03
CA LYS A 562 23.11 -7.29 -33.81
C LYS A 562 21.72 -6.73 -34.04
N LEU A 563 21.46 -5.49 -33.61
CA LEU A 563 20.23 -4.77 -33.92
C LEU A 563 20.04 -4.59 -35.44
N CYS A 564 21.13 -4.38 -36.19
CA CYS A 564 21.07 -4.31 -37.65
C CYS A 564 20.64 -5.62 -38.32
N ILE A 565 20.85 -6.77 -37.67
CA ILE A 565 20.38 -8.07 -38.17
C ILE A 565 18.91 -8.31 -37.80
N VAL A 566 18.53 -7.99 -36.57
CA VAL A 566 17.20 -8.34 -36.03
C VAL A 566 16.12 -7.37 -36.48
N ASP A 567 16.43 -6.07 -36.58
CA ASP A 567 15.42 -5.03 -36.76
C ASP A 567 15.89 -3.88 -37.65
N LEU A 568 16.40 -4.23 -38.84
CA LEU A 568 16.98 -3.27 -39.77
C LEU A 568 16.03 -2.11 -40.13
N ILE A 569 14.72 -2.36 -40.22
CA ILE A 569 13.71 -1.37 -40.64
C ILE A 569 13.51 -0.20 -39.66
N HIS A 570 13.87 -0.37 -38.39
CA HIS A 570 13.76 0.67 -37.36
C HIS A 570 15.10 1.33 -37.03
N GLN A 571 16.20 0.92 -37.68
CA GLN A 571 17.52 1.50 -37.43
C GLN A 571 17.86 2.60 -38.44
N SER A 572 18.43 3.70 -37.95
CA SER A 572 18.95 4.77 -38.80
C SER A 572 20.11 4.29 -39.68
N THR A 573 20.35 4.98 -40.79
CA THR A 573 21.50 4.72 -41.67
C THR A 573 22.84 5.00 -41.00
N SER A 574 22.84 5.86 -39.96
CA SER A 574 24.02 6.10 -39.12
C SER A 574 24.35 4.95 -38.17
N ASN A 575 23.34 4.21 -37.69
CA ASN A 575 23.53 3.07 -36.79
C ASN A 575 23.77 1.77 -37.56
N CYS A 576 23.08 1.60 -38.70
CA CYS A 576 23.17 0.44 -39.56
C CYS A 576 23.35 0.93 -41.01
N PRO A 577 24.56 0.82 -41.58
CA PRO A 577 24.80 1.14 -42.98
C PRO A 577 23.81 0.42 -43.89
N CYS A 578 23.46 1.04 -45.01
CA CYS A 578 22.56 0.43 -45.98
C CYS A 578 23.16 -0.82 -46.61
N LEU A 579 22.33 -1.85 -46.81
CA LEU A 579 22.72 -3.04 -47.55
C LEU A 579 22.90 -2.67 -49.04
N GLU A 580 23.95 -3.19 -49.66
CA GLU A 580 24.25 -2.92 -51.08
C GLU A 580 23.18 -3.44 -52.04
N VAL A 581 22.37 -4.42 -51.60
CA VAL A 581 21.30 -5.03 -52.39
C VAL A 581 20.09 -5.28 -51.48
N ASP A 582 18.89 -4.90 -51.95
CA ASP A 582 17.59 -5.17 -51.32
C ASP A 582 17.45 -4.70 -49.85
N ASP A 583 17.96 -3.50 -49.49
CA ASP A 583 17.76 -2.96 -48.14
C ASP A 583 16.26 -2.73 -47.86
N PRO A 584 15.68 -3.37 -46.82
CA PRO A 584 14.24 -3.30 -46.54
C PRO A 584 13.74 -1.91 -46.13
N ARG A 585 14.63 -0.95 -45.83
CA ARG A 585 14.27 0.46 -45.58
C ARG A 585 13.97 1.22 -46.88
N GLY A 586 14.35 0.68 -48.04
CA GLY A 586 14.10 1.25 -49.36
C GLY A 586 15.12 2.32 -49.78
N GLU A 587 15.27 2.49 -51.11
CA GLU A 587 16.29 3.36 -51.73
C GLU A 587 16.19 4.83 -51.33
N LEU A 588 14.98 5.33 -51.02
CA LEU A 588 14.76 6.73 -50.64
C LEU A 588 15.41 7.12 -49.31
N ILE A 589 15.61 6.17 -48.40
CA ILE A 589 16.25 6.41 -47.09
C ILE A 589 17.77 6.31 -47.22
N CYS A 590 18.27 5.41 -48.07
CA CYS A 590 19.69 5.15 -48.25
C CYS A 590 20.40 6.17 -49.16
N ASN A 591 19.69 6.81 -50.09
CA ASN A 591 20.28 7.74 -51.07
C ASN A 591 20.30 9.21 -50.63
N GLN A 592 19.82 9.56 -49.43
CA GLN A 592 19.74 10.96 -48.97
C GLN A 592 21.09 11.58 -48.54
N THR A 593 22.20 10.86 -48.60
CA THR A 593 23.51 11.33 -48.08
C THR A 593 24.50 11.75 -49.17
N GLU A 594 24.23 11.50 -50.47
CA GLU A 594 25.19 11.85 -51.54
C GLU A 594 24.95 13.19 -52.24
N GLN A 595 23.96 13.99 -51.84
CA GLN A 595 23.64 15.24 -52.55
C GLN A 595 23.74 16.48 -51.68
N SER A 596 24.97 16.91 -51.41
CA SER A 596 25.27 18.30 -51.05
C SER A 596 26.70 18.66 -51.46
N ASP A 597 26.89 18.85 -52.77
CA ASP A 597 27.90 19.76 -53.30
C ASP A 597 27.43 21.20 -53.00
N PRO A 598 28.25 22.06 -52.36
CA PRO A 598 27.89 23.46 -52.16
C PRO A 598 28.19 24.27 -53.43
N ASP A 599 27.13 24.79 -54.05
CA ASP A 599 27.18 25.78 -55.14
C ASP A 599 27.73 27.13 -54.62
N PRO A 600 28.80 27.70 -55.21
CA PRO A 600 29.46 28.89 -54.70
C PRO A 600 28.87 30.15 -55.35
N THR A 601 27.72 30.66 -54.91
CA THR A 601 27.36 32.07 -55.15
C THR A 601 26.14 32.51 -54.31
N ASP A 602 26.37 33.10 -53.12
CA ASP A 602 25.80 34.40 -52.68
C ASP A 602 26.28 34.78 -51.26
N PRO A 603 26.16 36.05 -50.79
CA PRO A 603 27.22 36.73 -50.07
C PRO A 603 26.94 36.84 -48.57
N ALA A 604 28.03 36.97 -47.83
CA ALA A 604 28.07 37.14 -46.39
C ALA A 604 27.30 38.40 -45.92
N ILE A 605 26.49 38.23 -44.88
CA ILE A 605 26.12 39.26 -43.91
C ILE A 605 26.82 38.89 -42.59
N PRO A 606 27.57 39.81 -41.94
CA PRO A 606 28.44 39.48 -40.82
C PRO A 606 27.75 39.68 -39.47
N ASP A 607 28.12 38.86 -38.49
CA ASP A 607 28.16 39.27 -37.07
C ASP A 607 29.12 38.35 -36.28
N PRO A 608 29.55 38.69 -35.06
CA PRO A 608 30.89 39.19 -34.84
C PRO A 608 31.67 38.34 -33.81
N THR A 609 32.99 38.48 -33.86
CA THR A 609 33.94 38.53 -32.72
C THR A 609 33.65 37.71 -31.46
N GLU A 610 34.50 36.72 -31.17
CA GLU A 610 35.44 36.73 -30.02
C GLU A 610 36.17 35.38 -29.95
N LYS A 611 37.44 35.37 -30.33
CA LYS A 611 38.62 35.36 -29.44
C LYS A 611 39.03 33.95 -28.99
N ASP A 612 40.01 33.46 -29.74
CA ASP A 612 41.11 32.64 -29.28
C ASP A 612 41.94 33.38 -28.19
N PRO A 613 42.75 32.68 -27.37
CA PRO A 613 44.06 32.29 -27.86
C PRO A 613 44.53 30.86 -27.52
N GLU A 614 45.17 30.25 -28.53
CA GLU A 614 46.51 29.64 -28.57
C GLU A 614 47.36 29.80 -27.28
N THR A 615 48.32 28.95 -26.89
CA THR A 615 49.26 28.00 -27.55
C THR A 615 49.84 27.16 -26.37
N GLU A 616 50.51 26.00 -26.46
CA GLU A 616 51.72 25.67 -27.21
C GLU A 616 52.10 24.19 -26.92
N GLN A 617 52.74 23.54 -27.91
CA GLN A 617 53.43 22.23 -27.84
C GLN A 617 54.73 22.34 -27.00
N GLU A 618 55.31 21.28 -26.43
CA GLU A 618 56.25 20.35 -27.09
C GLU A 618 56.57 19.08 -26.26
N GLN A 619 57.13 18.10 -26.99
CA GLN A 619 57.77 16.81 -26.66
C GLN A 619 58.93 16.92 -25.61
N GLU A 620 59.61 15.92 -25.02
CA GLU A 620 59.91 14.50 -25.28
C GLU A 620 60.61 13.86 -24.02
N GLU A 621 60.72 12.52 -23.99
CA GLU A 621 61.71 11.63 -23.31
C GLU A 621 61.96 11.57 -21.77
N GLY A 622 61.83 10.35 -21.19
CA GLY A 622 62.98 9.64 -20.60
C GLY A 622 63.11 9.35 -19.07
N ILE A 623 62.72 8.12 -18.65
CA ILE A 623 63.40 7.15 -17.73
C ILE A 623 63.55 7.39 -16.18
N LYS A 624 63.09 6.35 -15.41
CA LYS A 624 63.52 5.76 -14.09
C LYS A 624 62.88 6.16 -12.73
N GLN A 625 62.28 5.13 -12.10
CA GLN A 625 62.23 4.67 -10.68
C GLN A 625 62.53 5.63 -9.51
N GLU A 626 61.60 5.74 -8.54
CA GLU A 626 61.69 5.24 -7.14
C GLU A 626 60.43 5.59 -6.31
N GLU A 627 60.24 4.87 -5.20
CA GLU A 627 59.09 4.80 -4.28
C GLU A 627 58.66 6.13 -3.59
N SER A 628 57.37 6.27 -3.27
CA SER A 628 56.88 6.51 -1.89
C SER A 628 55.37 6.83 -1.85
N ASP A 629 54.75 6.41 -0.75
CA ASP A 629 53.33 6.48 -0.40
C ASP A 629 52.67 7.85 -0.60
N LYS A 630 51.37 7.83 -0.98
CA LYS A 630 50.36 8.80 -0.51
C LYS A 630 48.93 8.36 -0.83
N ASP A 631 48.12 8.39 0.23
CA ASP A 631 46.66 8.36 0.26
C ASP A 631 46.04 9.34 -0.73
N GLU A 632 45.03 8.90 -1.48
CA GLU A 632 44.02 9.81 -2.02
C GLU A 632 42.62 9.16 -2.09
N THR A 633 41.72 9.76 -1.34
CA THR A 633 40.28 9.58 -1.28
C THR A 633 39.59 9.68 -2.64
N ILE A 634 38.92 8.61 -3.07
CA ILE A 634 37.99 8.60 -4.21
C ILE A 634 36.56 8.83 -3.70
N LYS A 635 35.89 9.87 -4.20
CA LYS A 635 34.44 10.11 -4.02
C LYS A 635 33.67 9.28 -5.05
N GLU A 636 32.91 8.29 -4.59
CA GLU A 636 31.96 7.54 -5.43
C GLU A 636 30.68 8.35 -5.70
N GLN A 637 30.34 8.51 -6.99
CA GLN A 637 29.02 8.91 -7.47
C GLN A 637 28.08 7.69 -7.46
N LYS A 638 27.00 7.75 -6.67
CA LYS A 638 25.94 6.72 -6.66
C LYS A 638 24.96 6.94 -7.81
N SER A 639 24.92 6.00 -8.75
CA SER A 639 23.92 5.86 -9.80
C SER A 639 22.86 4.83 -9.37
N TYR A 640 21.58 5.19 -9.41
CA TYR A 640 20.46 4.33 -9.02
C TYR A 640 19.73 3.81 -10.28
N ASN A 641 19.74 2.49 -10.50
CA ASN A 641 18.91 1.81 -11.50
C ASN A 641 17.63 1.24 -10.84
N PHE A 642 16.46 1.73 -11.25
CA PHE A 642 15.15 1.24 -10.82
C PHE A 642 14.71 0.05 -11.70
N VAL A 643 14.41 -1.09 -11.07
CA VAL A 643 13.86 -2.29 -11.73
C VAL A 643 12.34 -2.34 -11.48
N TRP A 644 11.55 -2.41 -12.55
CA TRP A 644 10.09 -2.54 -12.50
C TRP A 644 9.67 -4.03 -12.48
N ILE A 645 8.79 -4.40 -11.55
CA ILE A 645 8.18 -5.73 -11.46
C ILE A 645 6.76 -5.66 -12.07
N ILE A 646 6.48 -6.52 -13.06
CA ILE A 646 5.18 -6.66 -13.70
C ILE A 646 4.42 -7.81 -13.04
N ILE A 647 3.23 -7.52 -12.49
CA ILE A 647 2.29 -8.52 -11.96
C ILE A 647 1.14 -8.64 -12.97
N ILE A 648 0.95 -9.84 -13.53
CA ILE A 648 -0.17 -10.15 -14.43
C ILE A 648 -1.31 -10.70 -13.58
N VAL A 649 -2.41 -9.95 -13.50
CA VAL A 649 -3.69 -10.38 -12.92
C VAL A 649 -4.68 -10.55 -14.07
N VAL A 650 -5.19 -11.76 -14.25
CA VAL A 650 -6.22 -12.09 -15.23
C VAL A 650 -7.59 -11.76 -14.62
N GLY A 651 -8.24 -10.70 -15.13
CA GLY A 651 -9.55 -10.23 -14.68
C GLY A 651 -10.57 -10.24 -15.82
N VAL A 652 -11.73 -10.85 -15.57
CA VAL A 652 -12.87 -11.03 -16.48
C VAL A 652 -13.60 -9.70 -16.71
N LEU A 653 -13.94 -9.45 -17.98
CA LEU A 653 -14.48 -8.20 -18.52
C LEU A 653 -16.02 -8.15 -18.43
N VAL A 654 -16.58 -7.08 -17.86
CA VAL A 654 -18.00 -6.69 -18.04
C VAL A 654 -18.04 -5.18 -18.27
N ILE A 655 -18.59 -4.76 -19.42
CA ILE A 655 -18.67 -3.37 -19.88
C ILE A 655 -20.12 -2.89 -19.78
N VAL A 656 -20.34 -1.67 -19.25
CA VAL A 656 -21.61 -0.93 -19.39
C VAL A 656 -21.29 0.56 -19.62
N ASP A 657 -21.81 1.12 -20.72
CA ASP A 657 -21.69 2.53 -21.14
C ASP A 657 -22.86 3.39 -20.63
N GLY A 658 -22.62 4.67 -20.36
CA GLY A 658 -23.67 5.68 -20.14
C GLY A 658 -23.16 7.13 -20.18
N SER A 659 -23.83 7.98 -20.97
CA SER A 659 -23.58 9.44 -21.13
C SER A 659 -24.66 10.27 -20.42
N ILE A 660 -24.33 11.49 -19.99
CA ILE A 660 -25.21 12.43 -19.24
C ILE A 660 -25.42 13.72 -20.07
N GLU A 661 -26.67 14.19 -20.18
CA GLU A 661 -27.04 15.55 -20.63
C GLU A 661 -27.51 16.43 -19.46
N PHE A 662 -27.17 17.73 -19.50
CA PHE A 662 -27.55 18.74 -18.51
C PHE A 662 -28.68 19.64 -19.04
N SER A 663 -29.63 20.00 -18.16
CA SER A 663 -30.55 21.12 -18.40
C SER A 663 -30.59 22.07 -17.19
N PHE A 664 -30.44 23.37 -17.47
CA PHE A 664 -30.41 24.46 -16.50
C PHE A 664 -31.82 25.02 -16.25
N GLY A 665 -32.18 25.19 -14.97
CA GLY A 665 -33.37 25.93 -14.56
C GLY A 665 -33.15 26.72 -13.27
N ARG A 666 -32.78 27.99 -13.39
CA ARG A 666 -32.72 28.96 -12.27
C ARG A 666 -34.14 29.31 -11.80
N ARG A 667 -34.35 29.27 -10.48
CA ARG A 667 -35.46 29.96 -9.80
C ARG A 667 -35.22 31.49 -9.81
N LYS A 668 -36.30 32.25 -9.94
CA LYS A 668 -36.42 33.54 -9.25
C LYS A 668 -37.83 33.68 -8.67
N ILE A 669 -37.81 34.02 -7.39
CA ILE A 669 -38.88 34.24 -6.41
C ILE A 669 -39.75 35.43 -6.80
N ILE A 670 -41.07 35.39 -6.55
CA ILE A 670 -41.85 36.53 -6.03
C ILE A 670 -42.96 35.96 -5.13
N TYR A 671 -43.25 36.67 -4.03
CA TYR A 671 -44.49 36.58 -3.26
C TYR A 671 -45.74 36.78 -4.13
#